data_AF-A0A1I8I1Q9-F1
#
_entry.id   AF-A0A1I8I1Q9-F1
#
_cell.length_a   1.000
_cell.length_b   1.000
_cell.length_c   1.000
_cell.angle_alpha   90.00
_cell.angle_beta   90.00
_cell.angle_gamma   90.00
#
_symmetry.space_group_name_H-M   'P 1'
#
loop_
_entity.id
_entity.type
_entity.pdbx_description
1 polymer ?
#
loop_
_entity_poly.entity_id
_entity_poly.type
_entity_poly.pdbx_seq_one_letter_code
_entity_poly.pdbx_strand_id
1 'polypeptide(L)'
;MSWHQALALGLLLAWQLAGTALAQTGTGCPFTGDDRRYIMPLFSIDSGQDTTMFITDNTLTYRQGFLQSYKATCVRVLDRNRKEPEQQSKWNMLVLYRNDTTSGSREIYFCAKFYWQSINIIQYQLSGVYATTASDAASRCTIFESNNRYSFAVVGFSQQYQIYNCKTILEGVFWFTYQLKDSSRTPCDALTNKIKACQRAGSQERDSYIATFNWGQCPGLAATKDTGQQNYYCYGMWTDNNNNVYAAVGMDQADTKFKYRCLVTRKDQNERSILYRWGMTVDADCSTLKSPDESPMKLILRPTLDSTDQVPQLRPGCNLPKNFTGVWFQPAEYQTDVYINATTIKLRRQLNQYQWEEVYFVCRQESRYLMAVVTEGRCDVDYICMHFMPRHHNIIRFRMSKPIKHDPNHNEDSNYMSRRFREACDWFSFTMDQVEWTYEYFVLNPPVPINCPIQGRFKFNMVGQESEFYFTKIPAGVTPRPRVQVVCDQYWESDMHACIGENKQLSLDVQRCMRLDHIGRPLSEYDVPDNILTCVGYWMEDAKSYMITFDPADPVVGNFRCWIYRRTGLRTYRMSRSMASKCMPDQTSSSAYPSESASLMLELTDNERLFDQCPMKFDFGKDPYTNTFQLEVFAHAGRLSPTMRPALLACLVAMVTAAMHSI
;
A
#
# COMPACT_ATOMS: atom_id res chain seq x y z
N MET A 1 -33.47 -30.98 31.82
CA MET A 1 -33.66 -30.26 30.54
C MET A 1 -35.10 -29.81 30.46
N SER A 2 -35.34 -28.54 30.77
CA SER A 2 -36.66 -27.98 31.07
C SER A 2 -37.24 -27.26 29.86
N TRP A 3 -38.57 -27.29 29.77
CA TRP A 3 -39.43 -26.71 28.73
C TRP A 3 -39.19 -25.22 28.41
N HIS A 4 -38.37 -24.51 29.18
CA HIS A 4 -38.02 -23.11 28.93
C HIS A 4 -36.92 -22.92 27.87
N GLN A 5 -36.14 -23.94 27.51
CA GLN A 5 -35.15 -23.82 26.43
C GLN A 5 -35.74 -23.98 25.02
N ALA A 6 -36.91 -24.60 24.88
CA ALA A 6 -37.59 -24.76 23.57
C ALA A 6 -38.30 -23.48 23.12
N LEU A 7 -38.80 -22.65 24.05
CA LEU A 7 -39.47 -21.38 23.74
C LEU A 7 -38.49 -20.27 23.34
N ALA A 8 -37.25 -20.29 23.87
CA ALA A 8 -36.22 -19.32 23.50
C ALA A 8 -35.66 -19.55 22.09
N LEU A 9 -35.53 -20.82 21.65
CA LEU A 9 -35.16 -21.14 20.26
C LEU A 9 -36.30 -20.85 19.27
N GLY A 10 -37.56 -21.01 19.68
CA GLY A 10 -38.72 -20.67 18.84
C GLY A 10 -38.87 -19.17 18.54
N LEU A 11 -38.51 -18.31 19.51
CA LEU A 11 -38.58 -16.85 19.35
C LEU A 11 -37.37 -16.26 18.59
N LEU A 12 -36.19 -16.88 18.69
CA LEU A 12 -35.00 -16.47 17.91
C LEU A 12 -35.11 -16.85 16.42
N LEU A 13 -35.74 -17.98 16.11
CA LEU A 13 -36.05 -18.38 14.72
C LEU A 13 -37.17 -17.53 14.10
N ALA A 14 -38.11 -17.02 14.90
CA ALA A 14 -39.13 -16.08 14.44
C ALA A 14 -38.57 -14.67 14.17
N TRP A 15 -37.48 -14.26 14.85
CA TRP A 15 -36.79 -13.00 14.59
C TRP A 15 -35.79 -13.06 13.43
N GLN A 16 -35.27 -14.26 13.09
CA GLN A 16 -34.45 -14.46 11.88
C GLN A 16 -35.27 -14.65 10.59
N LEU A 17 -36.59 -14.87 10.68
CA LEU A 17 -37.50 -14.93 9.54
C LEU A 17 -38.32 -13.63 9.34
N ALA A 18 -38.17 -12.64 10.21
CA ALA A 18 -38.80 -11.31 10.10
C ALA A 18 -37.82 -10.19 9.69
N GLY A 19 -36.63 -10.57 9.20
CA GLY A 19 -35.63 -9.66 8.63
C GLY A 19 -35.56 -9.73 7.10
N THR A 20 -36.65 -10.05 6.42
CA THR A 20 -36.76 -9.74 4.99
C THR A 20 -37.04 -8.25 4.89
N ALA A 21 -36.13 -7.55 4.22
CA ALA A 21 -36.32 -6.17 3.80
C ALA A 21 -37.78 -5.98 3.37
N LEU A 22 -38.48 -5.06 4.02
CA LEU A 22 -39.68 -4.45 3.48
C LEU A 22 -39.25 -3.80 2.16
N ALA A 23 -39.32 -4.59 1.08
CA ALA A 23 -39.37 -4.08 -0.27
C ALA A 23 -40.59 -3.18 -0.28
N GLN A 24 -40.36 -1.87 -0.27
CA GLN A 24 -41.43 -0.91 -0.52
C GLN A 24 -42.06 -1.29 -1.85
N THR A 25 -43.26 -1.86 -1.78
CA THR A 25 -44.19 -2.03 -2.88
C THR A 25 -44.78 -0.66 -3.25
N GLY A 26 -43.90 0.28 -3.60
CA GLY A 26 -44.26 1.51 -4.30
C GLY A 26 -44.43 1.19 -5.78
N THR A 27 -45.61 0.68 -6.15
CA THR A 27 -45.98 0.36 -7.54
C THR A 27 -46.41 1.59 -8.36
N GLY A 28 -46.39 2.79 -7.80
CA GLY A 28 -46.91 3.99 -8.46
C GLY A 28 -45.81 4.87 -9.02
N CYS A 29 -45.91 5.21 -10.32
CA CYS A 29 -45.58 6.56 -10.72
C CYS A 29 -46.57 7.52 -10.02
N PRO A 30 -46.19 8.73 -9.58
CA PRO A 30 -44.91 9.39 -9.80
C PRO A 30 -43.74 8.82 -8.98
N PHE A 31 -42.51 9.09 -9.41
CA PHE A 31 -41.27 8.77 -8.70
C PHE A 31 -41.27 9.37 -7.29
N THR A 32 -41.09 8.51 -6.29
CA THR A 32 -41.13 8.88 -4.86
C THR A 32 -39.90 8.34 -4.13
N GLY A 33 -39.58 8.94 -2.98
CA GLY A 33 -38.42 8.54 -2.17
C GLY A 33 -37.10 8.61 -2.96
N ASP A 34 -36.38 7.48 -3.00
CA ASP A 34 -35.08 7.35 -3.65
C ASP A 34 -35.13 7.47 -5.19
N ASP A 35 -36.29 7.27 -5.81
CA ASP A 35 -36.45 7.36 -7.27
C ASP A 35 -36.25 8.79 -7.79
N ARG A 36 -36.42 9.78 -6.91
CA ARG A 36 -36.24 11.19 -7.27
C ARG A 36 -34.83 11.52 -7.73
N ARG A 37 -33.86 10.64 -7.45
CA ARG A 37 -32.47 10.76 -7.94
C ARG A 37 -32.35 10.68 -9.47
N TYR A 38 -33.35 10.14 -10.16
CA TYR A 38 -33.38 10.06 -11.63
C TYR A 38 -34.00 11.31 -12.29
N ILE A 39 -34.58 12.22 -11.51
CA ILE A 39 -35.22 13.44 -12.01
C ILE A 39 -34.15 14.48 -12.33
N MET A 40 -33.80 14.61 -13.61
CA MET A 40 -32.88 15.64 -14.08
C MET A 40 -32.99 15.87 -15.59
N PRO A 41 -32.65 17.07 -16.09
CA PRO A 41 -32.38 17.30 -17.50
C PRO A 41 -31.04 16.68 -17.90
N LEU A 42 -31.04 15.85 -18.92
CA LEU A 42 -29.89 15.13 -19.43
C LEU A 42 -29.58 15.54 -20.86
N PHE A 43 -28.30 15.65 -21.17
CA PHE A 43 -27.77 15.71 -22.53
C PHE A 43 -26.94 14.45 -22.80
N SER A 44 -27.03 13.91 -24.00
CA SER A 44 -26.25 12.76 -24.46
C SER A 44 -26.06 12.85 -25.97
N ILE A 45 -25.09 12.09 -26.49
CA ILE A 45 -25.05 11.76 -27.92
C ILE A 45 -25.49 10.30 -28.03
N ASP A 46 -26.62 10.09 -28.69
CA ASP A 46 -27.15 8.76 -28.94
C ASP A 46 -27.10 8.50 -30.44
N SER A 47 -26.39 7.44 -30.84
CA SER A 47 -26.25 7.04 -32.25
C SER A 47 -25.72 8.18 -33.14
N GLY A 48 -24.80 8.99 -32.60
CA GLY A 48 -24.19 10.13 -33.30
C GLY A 48 -25.07 11.38 -33.42
N GLN A 49 -26.24 11.41 -32.78
CA GLN A 49 -27.17 12.55 -32.78
C GLN A 49 -27.25 13.19 -31.39
N ASP A 50 -27.38 14.51 -31.37
CA ASP A 50 -27.60 15.27 -30.14
C ASP A 50 -28.96 14.90 -29.54
N THR A 51 -28.93 14.46 -28.29
CA THR A 51 -30.09 13.95 -27.58
C THR A 51 -30.28 14.69 -26.27
N THR A 52 -31.50 15.15 -26.03
CA THR A 52 -31.92 15.72 -24.75
C THR A 52 -33.02 14.88 -24.16
N MET A 53 -32.87 14.54 -22.89
CA MET A 53 -33.86 13.79 -22.13
C MET A 53 -34.22 14.56 -20.87
N PHE A 54 -35.51 14.82 -20.66
CA PHE A 54 -36.01 15.47 -19.44
C PHE A 54 -36.87 14.46 -18.68
N ILE A 55 -36.35 13.99 -17.55
CA ILE A 55 -37.04 13.07 -16.66
C ILE A 55 -37.70 13.88 -15.54
N THR A 56 -39.00 13.72 -15.39
CA THR A 56 -39.79 14.29 -14.28
C THR A 56 -40.28 13.19 -13.36
N ASP A 57 -41.11 13.56 -12.39
CA ASP A 57 -41.77 12.63 -11.49
C ASP A 57 -42.68 11.63 -12.22
N ASN A 58 -43.38 12.04 -13.28
CA ASN A 58 -44.31 11.16 -13.99
C ASN A 58 -44.18 11.17 -15.52
N THR A 59 -43.30 11.97 -16.08
CA THR A 59 -43.14 12.09 -17.53
C THR A 59 -41.68 12.04 -17.97
N LEU A 60 -41.47 11.57 -19.19
CA LEU A 60 -40.19 11.57 -19.87
C LEU A 60 -40.35 12.25 -21.22
N THR A 61 -39.54 13.28 -21.46
CA THR A 61 -39.43 13.90 -22.79
C THR A 61 -38.09 13.52 -23.37
N TYR A 62 -38.08 12.87 -24.53
CA TYR A 62 -36.89 12.47 -25.25
C TYR A 62 -36.88 13.13 -26.62
N ARG A 63 -35.80 13.81 -26.98
CA ARG A 63 -35.60 14.43 -28.30
C ARG A 63 -34.22 14.05 -28.82
N GLN A 64 -34.17 13.43 -29.98
CA GLN A 64 -32.94 13.03 -30.68
C GLN A 64 -32.94 13.65 -32.08
N GLY A 65 -32.05 14.62 -32.29
CA GLY A 65 -31.99 15.42 -33.52
C GLY A 65 -33.34 16.04 -33.90
N PHE A 66 -33.62 16.10 -35.21
CA PHE A 66 -34.87 16.64 -35.77
C PHE A 66 -35.98 15.58 -36.00
N LEU A 67 -35.65 14.29 -35.84
CA LEU A 67 -36.45 13.20 -36.41
C LEU A 67 -37.26 12.42 -35.36
N GLN A 68 -36.81 12.37 -34.10
CA GLN A 68 -37.47 11.60 -33.05
C GLN A 68 -37.67 12.45 -31.80
N SER A 69 -38.93 12.76 -31.50
CA SER A 69 -39.34 13.42 -30.26
C SER A 69 -40.53 12.68 -29.67
N TYR A 70 -40.35 12.11 -28.49
CA TYR A 70 -41.40 11.42 -27.75
C TYR A 70 -41.61 12.12 -26.41
N LYS A 71 -42.87 12.36 -26.08
CA LYS A 71 -43.30 12.74 -24.74
C LYS A 71 -44.08 11.56 -24.20
N ALA A 72 -43.70 11.06 -23.04
CA ALA A 72 -44.25 9.84 -22.52
C ALA A 72 -44.64 9.97 -21.04
N THR A 73 -45.72 9.31 -20.67
CA THR A 73 -46.21 9.21 -19.28
C THR A 73 -45.76 7.89 -18.66
N CYS A 74 -45.25 7.97 -17.43
CA CYS A 74 -44.85 6.80 -16.66
C CYS A 74 -46.10 5.99 -16.31
N VAL A 75 -46.11 4.71 -16.70
CA VAL A 75 -47.23 3.81 -16.44
C VAL A 75 -46.97 3.03 -15.17
N ARG A 76 -45.76 2.45 -15.08
CA ARG A 76 -45.37 1.59 -13.96
C ARG A 76 -43.85 1.43 -13.90
N VAL A 77 -43.31 1.44 -12.68
CA VAL A 77 -41.93 0.97 -12.41
C VAL A 77 -41.99 -0.57 -12.28
N LEU A 78 -41.24 -1.25 -13.15
CA LEU A 78 -41.28 -2.72 -13.27
C LEU A 78 -40.26 -3.40 -12.37
N ASP A 79 -39.07 -2.82 -12.20
CA ASP A 79 -38.02 -3.35 -11.34
C ASP A 79 -37.17 -2.23 -10.70
N ARG A 80 -36.59 -2.49 -9.53
CA ARG A 80 -35.74 -1.58 -8.74
C ARG A 80 -34.57 -2.30 -8.08
N ASN A 81 -33.39 -1.70 -8.16
CA ASN A 81 -32.22 -1.99 -7.34
C ASN A 81 -31.85 -3.48 -7.26
N ARG A 82 -32.05 -4.22 -8.35
CA ARG A 82 -31.59 -5.60 -8.44
C ARG A 82 -30.08 -5.55 -8.62
N LYS A 83 -29.34 -6.23 -7.72
CA LYS A 83 -27.89 -6.44 -7.87
C LYS A 83 -27.65 -7.11 -9.22
N GLU A 84 -27.19 -6.35 -10.20
CA GLU A 84 -26.77 -6.92 -11.48
C GLU A 84 -25.32 -7.35 -11.40
N PRO A 85 -24.99 -8.55 -11.91
CA PRO A 85 -23.63 -9.04 -11.88
C PRO A 85 -22.70 -8.22 -12.77
N GLU A 86 -23.21 -7.43 -13.75
CA GLU A 86 -22.47 -6.81 -14.86
C GLU A 86 -22.17 -5.31 -14.73
N GLN A 87 -22.92 -4.61 -13.89
CA GLN A 87 -22.73 -3.21 -13.56
C GLN A 87 -22.64 -3.16 -12.04
N GLN A 88 -21.54 -2.66 -11.47
CA GLN A 88 -21.42 -2.49 -10.02
C GLN A 88 -22.34 -1.37 -9.47
N SER A 89 -23.18 -0.78 -10.32
CA SER A 89 -24.18 0.20 -9.88
C SER A 89 -25.15 -0.47 -8.91
N LYS A 90 -25.23 0.10 -7.71
CA LYS A 90 -26.13 -0.34 -6.65
C LYS A 90 -27.59 0.05 -6.93
N TRP A 91 -27.84 0.88 -7.95
CA TRP A 91 -29.13 1.53 -8.19
C TRP A 91 -29.47 1.50 -9.68
N ASN A 92 -30.44 0.66 -10.03
CA ASN A 92 -31.00 0.53 -11.36
C ASN A 92 -32.53 0.54 -11.31
N MET A 93 -33.15 0.99 -12.40
CA MET A 93 -34.61 1.07 -12.50
C MET A 93 -35.07 0.73 -13.90
N LEU A 94 -36.08 -0.13 -14.01
CA LEU A 94 -36.78 -0.42 -15.26
C LEU A 94 -38.18 0.21 -15.22
N VAL A 95 -38.47 1.08 -16.17
CA VAL A 95 -39.74 1.84 -16.22
C VAL A 95 -40.45 1.61 -17.53
N LEU A 96 -41.75 1.35 -17.46
CA LEU A 96 -42.66 1.31 -18.59
C LEU A 96 -43.27 2.69 -18.82
N TYR A 97 -43.10 3.21 -20.02
CA TYR A 97 -43.64 4.49 -20.47
C TYR A 97 -44.69 4.28 -21.56
N ARG A 98 -45.75 5.10 -21.54
CA ARG A 98 -46.73 5.23 -22.63
C ARG A 98 -46.43 6.50 -23.42
N ASN A 99 -46.29 6.40 -24.73
CA ASN A 99 -46.03 7.52 -25.61
C ASN A 99 -47.31 8.34 -25.84
N ASP A 100 -47.28 9.63 -25.51
CA ASP A 100 -48.42 10.55 -25.65
C ASP A 100 -48.45 11.25 -27.01
N THR A 101 -47.41 11.13 -27.85
CA THR A 101 -47.32 11.87 -29.12
C THR A 101 -48.06 11.20 -30.28
N THR A 102 -48.63 10.02 -30.10
CA THR A 102 -49.30 9.27 -31.18
C THR A 102 -50.81 9.41 -31.11
N SER A 103 -51.39 10.11 -32.08
CA SER A 103 -52.83 10.36 -32.23
C SER A 103 -53.60 9.22 -32.90
N GLY A 104 -53.24 7.97 -32.64
CA GLY A 104 -53.86 6.78 -33.24
C GLY A 104 -54.69 5.96 -32.24
N SER A 105 -55.58 5.08 -32.73
CA SER A 105 -56.47 4.22 -31.93
C SER A 105 -55.77 3.11 -31.13
N ARG A 106 -54.44 3.02 -31.17
CA ARG A 106 -53.63 2.05 -30.41
C ARG A 106 -52.63 2.78 -29.54
N GLU A 107 -52.64 2.46 -28.25
CA GLU A 107 -51.63 2.96 -27.31
C GLU A 107 -50.26 2.37 -27.64
N ILE A 108 -49.24 3.19 -27.45
CA ILE A 108 -47.86 2.87 -27.79
C ILE A 108 -47.01 2.94 -26.53
N TYR A 109 -46.21 1.91 -26.29
CA TYR A 109 -45.42 1.73 -25.09
C TYR A 109 -43.94 1.51 -25.42
N PHE A 110 -43.04 1.91 -24.52
CA PHE A 110 -41.63 1.55 -24.57
C PHE A 110 -41.07 1.46 -23.15
N CYS A 111 -39.91 0.81 -23.03
CA CYS A 111 -39.24 0.55 -21.77
C CYS A 111 -37.97 1.40 -21.70
N ALA A 112 -37.72 2.00 -20.54
CA ALA A 112 -36.48 2.69 -20.27
C ALA A 112 -35.82 2.05 -19.04
N LYS A 113 -34.56 1.65 -19.21
CA LYS A 113 -33.72 1.17 -18.11
C LYS A 113 -32.72 2.26 -17.76
N PHE A 114 -32.67 2.63 -16.49
CA PHE A 114 -31.76 3.63 -15.96
C PHE A 114 -30.77 3.01 -14.99
N TYR A 115 -29.53 3.48 -15.04
CA TYR A 115 -28.47 3.17 -14.10
C TYR A 115 -27.99 4.48 -13.50
N TRP A 116 -28.21 4.64 -12.19
CA TRP A 116 -27.71 5.81 -11.49
C TRP A 116 -26.23 5.57 -11.17
N GLN A 117 -25.36 6.42 -11.72
CA GLN A 117 -23.91 6.33 -11.51
C GLN A 117 -23.41 7.39 -10.54
N SER A 118 -23.91 8.61 -10.67
CA SER A 118 -23.60 9.71 -9.76
C SER A 118 -24.72 10.74 -9.77
N ILE A 119 -24.56 11.78 -8.95
CA ILE A 119 -25.51 12.90 -8.89
C ILE A 119 -25.67 13.65 -10.23
N ASN A 120 -24.68 13.56 -11.12
CA ASN A 120 -24.71 14.23 -12.43
C ASN A 120 -24.75 13.26 -13.64
N ILE A 121 -24.71 11.95 -13.41
CA ILE A 121 -24.60 10.95 -14.50
C ILE A 121 -25.62 9.85 -14.31
N ILE A 122 -26.43 9.66 -15.35
CA ILE A 122 -27.36 8.54 -15.50
C ILE A 122 -27.02 7.86 -16.81
N GLN A 123 -26.75 6.56 -16.77
CA GLN A 123 -26.73 5.77 -18.00
C GLN A 123 -28.13 5.24 -18.27
N TYR A 124 -28.53 5.18 -19.54
CA TYR A 124 -29.85 4.70 -19.91
C TYR A 124 -29.84 3.83 -21.17
N GLN A 125 -30.85 2.99 -21.27
CA GLN A 125 -31.14 2.17 -22.44
C GLN A 125 -32.64 2.24 -22.73
N LEU A 126 -32.99 2.47 -23.99
CA LEU A 126 -34.38 2.49 -24.44
C LEU A 126 -34.67 1.25 -25.27
N SER A 127 -35.85 0.67 -25.09
CA SER A 127 -36.33 -0.39 -25.97
C SER A 127 -36.86 0.17 -27.28
N GLY A 128 -37.10 -0.72 -28.25
CA GLY A 128 -38.01 -0.42 -29.35
C GLY A 128 -39.42 -0.11 -28.85
N VAL A 129 -40.22 0.45 -29.75
CA VAL A 129 -41.59 0.89 -29.48
C VAL A 129 -42.60 -0.24 -29.75
N TYR A 130 -43.59 -0.43 -28.87
CA TYR A 130 -44.59 -1.50 -28.93
C TYR A 130 -46.02 -0.94 -29.01
N ALA A 131 -46.78 -1.31 -30.04
CA ALA A 131 -48.22 -1.01 -30.13
C ALA A 131 -49.04 -2.17 -29.56
N THR A 132 -49.31 -2.17 -28.25
CA THR A 132 -49.92 -3.30 -27.53
C THR A 132 -50.60 -2.86 -26.23
N THR A 133 -51.12 -3.79 -25.42
CA THR A 133 -51.70 -3.50 -24.10
C THR A 133 -50.62 -3.24 -23.06
N ALA A 134 -50.93 -2.50 -21.98
CA ALA A 134 -49.96 -2.23 -20.91
C ALA A 134 -49.38 -3.51 -20.26
N SER A 135 -50.19 -4.58 -20.14
CA SER A 135 -49.75 -5.86 -19.57
C SER A 135 -48.75 -6.58 -20.49
N ASP A 136 -49.02 -6.58 -21.80
CA ASP A 136 -48.13 -7.18 -22.80
C ASP A 136 -46.86 -6.34 -23.00
N ALA A 137 -46.96 -5.02 -22.88
CA ALA A 137 -45.79 -4.15 -22.90
C ALA A 137 -44.88 -4.41 -21.69
N ALA A 138 -45.46 -4.59 -20.50
CA ALA A 138 -44.71 -4.93 -19.29
C ALA A 138 -43.94 -6.26 -19.43
N SER A 139 -44.55 -7.29 -20.03
CA SER A 139 -43.87 -8.57 -20.28
C SER A 139 -42.79 -8.46 -21.35
N ARG A 140 -42.95 -7.58 -22.34
CA ARG A 140 -41.88 -7.26 -23.31
C ARG A 140 -40.72 -6.49 -22.68
N CYS A 141 -40.98 -5.63 -21.70
CA CYS A 141 -39.92 -4.92 -20.97
C CYS A 141 -39.01 -5.86 -20.18
N THR A 142 -39.58 -6.89 -19.54
CA THR A 142 -38.77 -7.88 -18.80
C THR A 142 -37.90 -8.72 -19.76
N ILE A 143 -38.38 -8.99 -20.98
CA ILE A 143 -37.59 -9.64 -22.04
C ILE A 143 -36.50 -8.69 -22.58
N PHE A 144 -36.81 -7.41 -22.77
CA PHE A 144 -35.82 -6.40 -23.14
C PHE A 144 -34.66 -6.37 -22.15
N GLU A 145 -34.97 -6.38 -20.85
CA GLU A 145 -33.97 -6.42 -19.79
C GLU A 145 -33.10 -7.69 -19.84
N SER A 146 -33.69 -8.87 -20.12
CA SER A 146 -32.91 -10.11 -20.20
C SER A 146 -31.97 -10.15 -21.41
N ASN A 147 -32.38 -9.56 -22.53
CA ASN A 147 -31.61 -9.61 -23.79
C ASN A 147 -30.55 -8.52 -23.90
N ASN A 148 -30.72 -7.40 -23.20
CA ASN A 148 -29.88 -6.21 -23.39
C ASN A 148 -28.70 -6.11 -22.40
N ARG A 149 -28.33 -7.21 -21.75
CA ARG A 149 -27.20 -7.26 -20.80
C ARG A 149 -25.86 -6.86 -21.43
N TYR A 150 -25.71 -7.08 -22.74
CA TYR A 150 -24.43 -6.94 -23.45
C TYR A 150 -24.24 -5.62 -24.23
N SER A 151 -25.18 -4.66 -24.21
CA SER A 151 -25.04 -3.42 -24.97
C SER A 151 -24.55 -2.24 -24.12
N PHE A 152 -23.71 -1.38 -24.71
CA PHE A 152 -23.25 -0.14 -24.08
C PHE A 152 -24.45 0.77 -23.78
N ALA A 153 -24.64 1.13 -22.51
CA ALA A 153 -25.69 2.07 -22.11
C ALA A 153 -25.26 3.51 -22.45
N VAL A 154 -26.20 4.30 -23.01
CA VAL A 154 -25.95 5.69 -23.37
C VAL A 154 -25.72 6.51 -22.11
N VAL A 155 -24.69 7.34 -22.09
CA VAL A 155 -24.33 8.17 -20.93
C VAL A 155 -25.04 9.53 -21.04
N GLY A 156 -25.95 9.80 -20.10
CA GLY A 156 -26.62 11.09 -19.94
C GLY A 156 -25.90 11.97 -18.92
N PHE A 157 -25.53 13.17 -19.34
CA PHE A 157 -24.92 14.21 -18.52
C PHE A 157 -25.98 15.19 -18.00
N SER A 158 -26.00 15.44 -16.70
CA SER A 158 -26.89 16.46 -16.13
C SER A 158 -26.57 17.84 -16.69
N GLN A 159 -27.57 18.51 -17.26
CA GLN A 159 -27.43 19.90 -17.69
C GLN A 159 -27.33 20.86 -16.50
N GLN A 160 -27.83 20.43 -15.33
CA GLN A 160 -27.73 21.15 -14.06
C GLN A 160 -26.64 20.51 -13.20
N TYR A 161 -25.45 21.08 -13.30
CA TYR A 161 -24.29 20.58 -12.56
C TYR A 161 -24.50 20.71 -11.05
N GLN A 162 -24.25 19.62 -10.32
CA GLN A 162 -24.12 19.58 -8.88
C GLN A 162 -22.69 19.20 -8.50
N ILE A 163 -22.20 19.76 -7.39
CA ILE A 163 -20.82 19.60 -6.97
C ILE A 163 -20.50 18.11 -6.75
N TYR A 164 -19.41 17.64 -7.38
CA TYR A 164 -18.90 16.29 -7.24
C TYR A 164 -17.37 16.32 -7.14
N ASN A 165 -16.81 15.59 -6.17
CA ASN A 165 -15.38 15.64 -5.86
C ASN A 165 -14.56 14.90 -6.93
N CYS A 166 -13.60 15.60 -7.54
CA CYS A 166 -12.67 15.06 -8.53
C CYS A 166 -11.73 14.02 -7.96
N LYS A 167 -11.52 13.96 -6.64
CA LYS A 167 -10.65 12.96 -5.98
C LYS A 167 -10.98 11.53 -6.38
N THR A 168 -12.25 11.26 -6.68
CA THR A 168 -12.65 9.92 -7.14
C THR A 168 -12.19 9.63 -8.56
N ILE A 169 -12.07 10.64 -9.43
CA ILE A 169 -11.68 10.52 -10.84
C ILE A 169 -10.15 10.63 -11.00
N LEU A 170 -9.60 11.79 -10.63
CA LEU A 170 -8.19 12.15 -10.78
C LEU A 170 -7.82 13.06 -9.60
N GLU A 171 -6.85 12.65 -8.80
CA GLU A 171 -6.24 13.45 -7.74
C GLU A 171 -4.74 13.52 -8.00
N GLY A 172 -4.18 14.73 -8.03
CA GLY A 172 -2.74 14.89 -8.18
C GLY A 172 -2.27 15.89 -9.23
N VAL A 173 -0.96 15.83 -9.47
CA VAL A 173 -0.29 16.60 -10.51
C VAL A 173 0.37 15.65 -11.50
N PHE A 174 -0.05 15.73 -12.75
CA PHE A 174 0.44 14.86 -13.81
C PHE A 174 0.94 15.69 -14.97
N TRP A 175 2.08 15.29 -15.50
CA TRP A 175 2.47 15.67 -16.84
C TRP A 175 1.89 14.62 -17.80
N PHE A 176 1.43 15.02 -18.99
CA PHE A 176 0.80 14.06 -19.90
C PHE A 176 1.22 14.21 -21.35
N THR A 177 1.29 13.08 -22.06
CA THR A 177 1.28 13.08 -23.52
C THR A 177 -0.11 12.75 -24.02
N TYR A 178 -0.46 13.27 -25.20
CA TYR A 178 -1.71 12.91 -25.84
C TYR A 178 -1.54 12.57 -27.31
N GLN A 179 -2.39 11.67 -27.82
CA GLN A 179 -2.41 11.27 -29.22
C GLN A 179 -3.86 11.11 -29.69
N LEU A 180 -4.20 11.73 -30.82
CA LEU A 180 -5.51 11.57 -31.45
C LEU A 180 -5.48 10.38 -32.42
N LYS A 181 -6.54 9.57 -32.40
CA LYS A 181 -6.69 8.37 -33.24
C LYS A 181 -6.66 8.68 -34.73
N ASP A 182 -7.29 9.78 -35.14
CA ASP A 182 -7.38 10.19 -36.55
C ASP A 182 -6.14 10.96 -37.03
N SER A 183 -5.20 11.26 -36.14
CA SER A 183 -3.93 11.89 -36.51
C SER A 183 -2.86 10.81 -36.72
N SER A 184 -2.36 10.67 -37.96
CA SER A 184 -1.22 9.79 -38.27
C SER A 184 0.12 10.26 -37.68
N ARG A 185 0.09 11.20 -36.73
CA ARG A 185 1.24 11.96 -36.27
C ARG A 185 1.74 11.46 -34.91
N THR A 186 3.01 11.77 -34.66
CA THR A 186 3.73 11.55 -33.42
C THR A 186 2.92 12.04 -32.21
N PRO A 187 2.95 11.34 -31.06
CA PRO A 187 2.31 11.80 -29.83
C PRO A 187 2.75 13.23 -29.46
N CYS A 188 1.82 14.04 -28.98
CA CYS A 188 2.12 15.37 -28.48
C CYS A 188 2.67 15.28 -27.05
N ASP A 189 3.95 15.63 -26.94
CA ASP A 189 4.77 15.54 -25.72
C ASP A 189 5.34 16.95 -25.45
N ALA A 190 4.47 17.87 -25.03
CA ALA A 190 4.86 19.24 -24.73
C ALA A 190 5.14 19.40 -23.23
N LEU A 191 6.19 20.15 -22.88
CA LEU A 191 6.55 20.40 -21.47
C LEU A 191 5.46 21.16 -20.69
N THR A 192 4.61 21.90 -21.39
CA THR A 192 3.49 22.63 -20.78
C THR A 192 2.26 21.75 -20.53
N ASN A 193 2.23 20.51 -21.05
CA ASN A 193 1.13 19.58 -20.81
C ASN A 193 1.08 19.20 -19.32
N LYS A 194 0.08 19.69 -18.61
CA LYS A 194 -0.05 19.45 -17.17
C LYS A 194 -1.50 19.34 -16.74
N ILE A 195 -1.80 18.34 -15.92
CA ILE A 195 -3.05 18.19 -15.21
C ILE A 195 -2.77 18.53 -13.75
N LYS A 196 -3.56 19.45 -13.18
CA LYS A 196 -3.54 19.79 -11.75
C LYS A 196 -4.94 19.58 -11.20
N ALA A 197 -5.11 18.54 -10.39
CA ALA A 197 -6.36 18.17 -9.72
C ALA A 197 -6.11 18.09 -8.21
N CYS A 198 -6.00 19.25 -7.57
CA CYS A 198 -5.52 19.39 -6.20
C CYS A 198 -6.60 19.88 -5.25
N GLN A 199 -6.74 19.22 -4.10
CA GLN A 199 -7.54 19.72 -2.99
C GLN A 199 -6.83 20.91 -2.34
N ARG A 200 -7.56 21.98 -2.04
CA ARG A 200 -7.00 23.11 -1.26
C ARG A 200 -6.88 22.71 0.21
N ALA A 201 -5.70 22.89 0.78
CA ALA A 201 -5.49 22.71 2.22
C ALA A 201 -6.20 23.84 3.00
N GLY A 202 -7.02 23.48 3.99
CA GLY A 202 -7.63 24.44 4.92
C GLY A 202 -8.95 25.10 4.50
N SER A 203 -9.49 24.86 3.30
CA SER A 203 -10.86 25.27 2.98
C SER A 203 -11.86 24.35 3.68
N GLN A 204 -12.92 24.92 4.26
CA GLN A 204 -14.07 24.14 4.77
C GLN A 204 -14.72 23.30 3.64
N GLU A 205 -14.51 23.72 2.39
CA GLU A 205 -14.81 23.00 1.15
C GLU A 205 -13.64 22.06 0.83
N ARG A 206 -13.60 20.87 1.45
CA ARG A 206 -12.55 19.85 1.24
C ARG A 206 -12.60 19.14 -0.13
N ASP A 207 -13.47 19.56 -1.04
CA ASP A 207 -13.73 18.85 -2.29
C ASP A 207 -13.23 19.66 -3.49
N SER A 208 -12.13 19.22 -4.11
CA SER A 208 -11.72 19.75 -5.42
C SER A 208 -12.72 19.25 -6.46
N TYR A 209 -13.68 20.08 -6.87
CA TYR A 209 -14.66 19.73 -7.91
C TYR A 209 -14.22 20.14 -9.32
N ILE A 210 -13.05 20.77 -9.44
CA ILE A 210 -12.42 21.19 -10.69
C ILE A 210 -11.06 20.53 -10.83
N ALA A 211 -10.74 20.04 -12.03
CA ALA A 211 -9.42 19.65 -12.46
C ALA A 211 -8.97 20.57 -13.60
N THR A 212 -7.76 21.13 -13.49
CA THR A 212 -7.22 22.02 -14.52
C THR A 212 -6.31 21.25 -15.45
N PHE A 213 -6.58 21.33 -16.75
CA PHE A 213 -5.77 20.72 -17.80
C PHE A 213 -5.15 21.84 -18.61
N ASN A 214 -3.83 21.85 -18.69
CA ASN A 214 -3.08 22.75 -19.55
C ASN A 214 -2.61 21.97 -20.77
N TRP A 215 -3.09 22.34 -21.95
CA TRP A 215 -2.73 21.72 -23.22
C TRP A 215 -1.67 22.56 -23.92
N GLY A 216 -0.49 21.97 -24.09
CA GLY A 216 0.61 22.57 -24.85
C GLY A 216 0.37 22.58 -26.35
N GLN A 217 1.03 23.52 -27.02
CA GLN A 217 1.04 23.58 -28.48
C GLN A 217 2.08 22.60 -29.02
N CYS A 218 1.67 21.70 -29.91
CA CYS A 218 2.56 20.76 -30.57
C CYS A 218 2.72 21.07 -32.06
N PRO A 219 3.97 21.08 -32.58
CA PRO A 219 4.22 21.33 -34.00
C PRO A 219 3.48 20.33 -34.89
N GLY A 220 2.62 20.83 -35.77
CA GLY A 220 1.94 20.01 -36.77
C GLY A 220 0.62 19.37 -36.33
N LEU A 221 0.18 19.49 -35.08
CA LEU A 221 -1.26 19.40 -34.83
C LEU A 221 -1.87 20.76 -35.19
N ALA A 222 -2.88 20.77 -36.06
CA ALA A 222 -3.71 21.96 -36.23
C ALA A 222 -4.17 22.38 -34.83
N ALA A 223 -4.17 23.69 -34.53
CA ALA A 223 -4.57 24.20 -33.23
C ALA A 223 -5.90 23.54 -32.84
N THR A 224 -5.83 22.54 -31.96
CA THR A 224 -7.03 21.90 -31.43
C THR A 224 -7.73 22.98 -30.62
N LYS A 225 -9.07 22.98 -30.61
CA LYS A 225 -9.84 23.93 -29.79
C LYS A 225 -9.44 23.93 -28.31
N ASP A 226 -8.74 22.87 -27.88
CA ASP A 226 -8.33 22.63 -26.52
C ASP A 226 -6.99 23.29 -26.13
N THR A 227 -6.33 24.08 -26.98
CA THR A 227 -5.05 24.71 -26.61
C THR A 227 -5.19 25.67 -25.42
N GLY A 228 -4.24 25.60 -24.48
CA GLY A 228 -4.21 26.45 -23.29
C GLY A 228 -4.79 25.79 -22.05
N GLN A 229 -5.07 26.61 -21.04
CA GLN A 229 -5.60 26.15 -19.76
C GLN A 229 -7.12 26.01 -19.82
N GLN A 230 -7.61 24.83 -19.49
CA GLN A 230 -9.03 24.49 -19.45
C GLN A 230 -9.40 23.91 -18.08
N ASN A 231 -10.58 24.30 -17.58
CA ASN A 231 -11.12 23.79 -16.33
C ASN A 231 -12.16 22.72 -16.61
N TYR A 232 -11.94 21.54 -16.04
CA TYR A 232 -12.82 20.39 -16.11
C TYR A 232 -13.56 20.22 -14.79
N TYR A 233 -14.88 20.28 -14.82
CA TYR A 233 -15.77 19.99 -13.72
C TYR A 233 -16.02 18.48 -13.66
N CYS A 234 -15.82 17.87 -12.49
CA CYS A 234 -16.00 16.43 -12.35
C CYS A 234 -17.48 16.09 -12.20
N TYR A 235 -17.98 15.17 -13.02
CA TYR A 235 -19.40 14.79 -13.04
C TYR A 235 -19.66 13.48 -12.28
N GLY A 236 -18.81 12.47 -12.48
CA GLY A 236 -18.99 11.16 -11.85
C GLY A 236 -17.95 10.13 -12.32
N MET A 237 -17.83 9.04 -11.56
CA MET A 237 -17.02 7.87 -11.92
C MET A 237 -17.82 6.60 -11.67
N TRP A 238 -17.67 5.60 -12.55
CA TRP A 238 -18.24 4.27 -12.39
C TRP A 238 -17.31 3.21 -12.98
N THR A 239 -17.55 1.95 -12.64
CA THR A 239 -16.70 0.83 -13.07
C THR A 239 -17.54 -0.26 -13.68
N ASP A 240 -17.06 -0.78 -14.82
CA ASP A 240 -17.67 -1.95 -15.44
C ASP A 240 -17.12 -3.25 -14.84
N ASN A 241 -17.64 -4.37 -15.33
CA ASN A 241 -17.21 -5.71 -14.96
C ASN A 241 -15.85 -6.12 -15.51
N ASN A 242 -15.39 -5.46 -16.56
CA ASN A 242 -14.12 -5.76 -17.22
C ASN A 242 -12.96 -4.99 -16.58
N ASN A 243 -13.16 -4.49 -15.35
CA ASN A 243 -12.23 -3.65 -14.60
C ASN A 243 -11.88 -2.31 -15.27
N ASN A 244 -12.65 -1.89 -16.28
CA ASN A 244 -12.56 -0.54 -16.80
C ASN A 244 -13.24 0.42 -15.81
N VAL A 245 -12.60 1.56 -15.65
CA VAL A 245 -13.07 2.68 -14.84
C VAL A 245 -13.42 3.80 -15.81
N TYR A 246 -14.69 4.17 -15.86
CA TYR A 246 -15.17 5.28 -16.65
C TYR A 246 -15.38 6.50 -15.77
N ALA A 247 -15.06 7.66 -16.31
CA ALA A 247 -15.30 8.93 -15.66
C ALA A 247 -15.94 9.91 -16.64
N ALA A 248 -16.68 10.87 -16.09
CA ALA A 248 -17.30 11.94 -16.84
C ALA A 248 -16.83 13.28 -16.32
N VAL A 249 -16.53 14.19 -17.24
CA VAL A 249 -16.11 15.56 -16.96
C VAL A 249 -16.84 16.53 -17.88
N GLY A 250 -17.09 17.74 -17.38
CA GLY A 250 -17.65 18.85 -18.13
C GLY A 250 -16.66 20.00 -18.23
N MET A 251 -16.78 20.84 -19.25
CA MET A 251 -16.00 22.07 -19.42
C MET A 251 -16.94 23.27 -19.51
N ASP A 252 -16.40 24.47 -19.39
CA ASP A 252 -17.13 25.70 -19.71
C ASP A 252 -17.05 25.97 -21.21
N GLN A 253 -17.98 25.38 -21.96
CA GLN A 253 -18.09 25.52 -23.41
C GLN A 253 -19.52 25.90 -23.79
N ALA A 254 -19.64 26.81 -24.77
CA ALA A 254 -20.94 27.28 -25.26
C ALA A 254 -21.72 26.18 -26.01
N ASP A 255 -21.01 25.32 -26.74
CA ASP A 255 -21.60 24.21 -27.47
C ASP A 255 -21.73 22.99 -26.54
N THR A 256 -22.97 22.57 -26.28
CA THR A 256 -23.29 21.42 -25.40
C THR A 256 -22.66 20.13 -25.88
N LYS A 257 -22.44 19.96 -27.20
CA LYS A 257 -21.81 18.79 -27.77
C LYS A 257 -20.37 18.60 -27.27
N PHE A 258 -19.62 19.71 -27.18
CA PHE A 258 -18.22 19.71 -26.74
C PHE A 258 -18.08 20.02 -25.25
N LYS A 259 -19.17 20.36 -24.57
CA LYS A 259 -19.19 20.65 -23.13
C LYS A 259 -18.80 19.43 -22.29
N TYR A 260 -19.17 18.23 -22.70
CA TYR A 260 -18.95 17.02 -21.91
C TYR A 260 -17.93 16.09 -22.57
N ARG A 261 -17.17 15.37 -21.74
CA ARG A 261 -16.28 14.30 -22.17
C ARG A 261 -16.37 13.13 -21.22
N CYS A 262 -16.20 11.95 -21.78
CA CYS A 262 -15.96 10.75 -20.99
C CYS A 262 -14.47 10.40 -21.02
N LEU A 263 -14.03 9.74 -19.96
CA LEU A 263 -12.72 9.13 -19.88
C LEU A 263 -12.84 7.65 -19.50
N VAL A 264 -11.83 6.87 -19.87
CA VAL A 264 -11.71 5.46 -19.50
C VAL A 264 -10.29 5.12 -19.07
N THR A 265 -10.15 4.38 -17.98
CA THR A 265 -8.89 3.78 -17.53
C THR A 265 -9.16 2.34 -17.07
N ARG A 266 -8.14 1.64 -16.59
CA ARG A 266 -8.26 0.28 -16.05
C ARG A 266 -7.72 0.22 -14.63
N LYS A 267 -8.34 -0.60 -13.78
CA LYS A 267 -7.83 -0.83 -12.41
C LYS A 267 -6.52 -1.63 -12.40
N ASP A 268 -6.35 -2.52 -13.38
CA ASP A 268 -5.27 -3.50 -13.47
C ASP A 268 -4.22 -3.11 -14.53
N GLN A 269 -3.92 -1.81 -14.64
CA GLN A 269 -2.86 -1.36 -15.56
C GLN A 269 -1.51 -1.92 -15.10
N ASN A 270 -1.09 -3.00 -15.76
CA ASN A 270 0.15 -3.69 -15.44
C ASN A 270 1.30 -3.07 -16.22
N GLU A 271 1.91 -2.04 -15.65
CA GLU A 271 3.27 -1.66 -16.01
C GLU A 271 4.09 -1.47 -14.74
N ARG A 272 5.34 -1.98 -14.75
CA ARG A 272 6.36 -1.59 -13.76
C ARG A 272 6.74 -0.11 -13.86
N SER A 273 6.10 0.64 -14.77
CA SER A 273 6.32 2.05 -15.03
C SER A 273 5.33 2.87 -14.19
N ILE A 274 5.71 4.09 -13.81
CA ILE A 274 4.85 5.03 -13.08
C ILE A 274 3.84 5.70 -14.05
N LEU A 275 3.47 5.04 -15.16
CA LEU A 275 2.63 5.61 -16.21
C LEU A 275 1.18 5.18 -16.05
N TYR A 276 0.25 6.13 -16.12
CA TYR A 276 -1.17 5.86 -16.15
C TYR A 276 -1.73 6.14 -17.53
N ARG A 277 -2.41 5.15 -18.13
CA ARG A 277 -3.10 5.32 -19.41
C ARG A 277 -4.54 5.73 -19.18
N TRP A 278 -4.97 6.76 -19.86
CA TRP A 278 -6.35 7.20 -19.91
C TRP A 278 -6.76 7.36 -21.36
N GLY A 279 -7.98 6.94 -21.68
CA GLY A 279 -8.65 7.29 -22.92
C GLY A 279 -9.62 8.43 -22.66
N MET A 280 -9.79 9.34 -23.61
CA MET A 280 -10.75 10.43 -23.52
C MET A 280 -11.46 10.65 -24.86
N THR A 281 -12.74 11.04 -24.81
CA THR A 281 -13.50 11.47 -25.99
C THR A 281 -13.17 12.90 -26.39
N VAL A 282 -13.49 13.27 -27.63
CA VAL A 282 -13.38 14.66 -28.09
C VAL A 282 -14.66 15.44 -27.81
N ASP A 283 -15.80 14.76 -27.82
CA ASP A 283 -17.14 15.27 -27.56
C ASP A 283 -17.89 14.40 -26.51
N ALA A 284 -19.18 14.65 -26.33
CA ALA A 284 -20.01 13.95 -25.37
C ALA A 284 -20.35 12.49 -25.75
N ASP A 285 -19.82 11.94 -26.86
CA ASP A 285 -20.13 10.58 -27.31
C ASP A 285 -19.23 9.54 -26.61
N CYS A 286 -19.70 9.07 -25.47
CA CYS A 286 -19.01 8.06 -24.67
C CYS A 286 -19.03 6.65 -25.30
N SER A 287 -19.86 6.39 -26.32
CA SER A 287 -19.93 5.07 -26.97
C SER A 287 -18.65 4.73 -27.75
N THR A 288 -17.86 5.75 -28.08
CA THR A 288 -16.56 5.60 -28.75
C THR A 288 -15.44 5.11 -27.82
N LEU A 289 -15.64 5.15 -26.49
CA LEU A 289 -14.68 4.68 -25.50
C LEU A 289 -14.85 3.18 -25.24
N LYS A 290 -13.98 2.37 -25.84
CA LYS A 290 -13.91 0.93 -25.58
C LYS A 290 -12.84 0.57 -24.57
N SER A 291 -11.66 1.18 -24.71
CA SER A 291 -10.50 0.94 -23.85
C SER A 291 -9.57 2.15 -23.90
N PRO A 292 -8.63 2.31 -22.94
CA PRO A 292 -7.68 3.41 -22.95
C PRO A 292 -6.87 3.48 -24.26
N ASP A 293 -6.56 2.32 -24.85
CA ASP A 293 -5.74 2.20 -26.05
C ASP A 293 -6.52 2.36 -27.37
N GLU A 294 -7.84 2.16 -27.38
CA GLU A 294 -8.67 2.29 -28.59
C GLU A 294 -9.47 3.60 -28.64
N SER A 295 -9.28 4.46 -27.63
CA SER A 295 -10.00 5.72 -27.45
C SER A 295 -9.67 6.77 -28.53
N PRO A 296 -10.60 7.69 -28.84
CA PRO A 296 -10.38 8.78 -29.79
C PRO A 296 -9.16 9.64 -29.45
N MET A 297 -8.97 9.92 -28.16
CA MET A 297 -7.76 10.52 -27.62
C MET A 297 -7.14 9.63 -26.56
N LYS A 298 -5.87 9.30 -26.74
CA LYS A 298 -5.07 8.56 -25.76
C LYS A 298 -4.28 9.55 -24.94
N LEU A 299 -4.26 9.37 -23.63
CA LEU A 299 -3.53 10.16 -22.66
C LEU A 299 -2.59 9.24 -21.89
N ILE A 300 -1.31 9.59 -21.82
CA ILE A 300 -0.33 8.89 -20.97
C ILE A 300 0.14 9.87 -19.92
N LEU A 301 -0.27 9.62 -18.68
CA LEU A 301 -0.01 10.48 -17.53
C LEU A 301 1.22 9.97 -16.78
N ARG A 302 2.10 10.91 -16.41
CA ARG A 302 3.27 10.73 -15.56
C ARG A 302 3.07 11.57 -14.31
N PRO A 303 3.08 11.00 -13.09
CA PRO A 303 3.20 11.76 -11.87
C PRO A 303 4.35 12.76 -11.98
N THR A 304 4.10 13.99 -11.55
CA THR A 304 5.12 15.02 -11.53
C THR A 304 4.92 15.93 -10.34
N LEU A 305 5.87 16.81 -10.11
CA LEU A 305 5.82 17.80 -9.05
C LEU A 305 5.25 19.12 -9.57
N ASP A 306 4.47 19.79 -8.73
CA ASP A 306 4.01 21.12 -9.04
C ASP A 306 5.18 22.13 -9.02
N SER A 307 5.46 22.71 -10.19
CA SER A 307 6.45 23.76 -10.36
C SER A 307 6.21 25.00 -9.48
N THR A 308 4.97 25.33 -9.14
CA THR A 308 4.66 26.52 -8.32
C THR A 308 4.75 26.25 -6.82
N ASP A 309 4.19 25.13 -6.37
CA ASP A 309 3.93 24.91 -4.95
C ASP A 309 4.94 23.92 -4.32
N GLN A 310 5.30 22.87 -5.06
CA GLN A 310 6.10 21.75 -4.54
C GLN A 310 7.60 21.89 -4.85
N VAL A 311 7.96 22.30 -6.08
CA VAL A 311 9.36 22.45 -6.48
C VAL A 311 10.14 23.44 -5.59
N PRO A 312 9.57 24.58 -5.13
CA PRO A 312 10.26 25.46 -4.19
C PRO A 312 10.60 24.79 -2.84
N GLN A 313 9.81 23.78 -2.45
CA GLN A 313 10.00 23.05 -1.19
C GLN A 313 11.14 22.03 -1.27
N LEU A 314 11.58 21.69 -2.50
CA LEU A 314 12.75 20.84 -2.71
C LEU A 314 14.08 21.55 -2.46
N ARG A 315 14.08 22.87 -2.22
CA ARG A 315 15.29 23.60 -1.87
C ARG A 315 15.71 23.24 -0.44
N PRO A 316 16.91 22.68 -0.23
CA PRO A 316 17.35 22.31 1.10
C PRO A 316 17.78 23.53 1.91
N GLY A 317 17.53 23.49 3.21
CA GLY A 317 18.00 24.47 4.20
C GLY A 317 19.00 23.91 5.20
N CYS A 318 19.23 22.59 5.22
CA CYS A 318 20.21 21.92 6.08
C CYS A 318 20.76 20.65 5.43
N ASN A 319 21.80 20.10 6.05
CA ASN A 319 22.42 18.83 5.64
C ASN A 319 22.08 17.72 6.64
N LEU A 320 21.88 16.52 6.12
CA LEU A 320 21.81 15.27 6.88
C LEU A 320 23.21 14.84 7.33
N PRO A 321 23.31 13.97 8.35
CA PRO A 321 24.58 13.39 8.77
C PRO A 321 25.32 12.72 7.59
N LYS A 322 26.61 13.04 7.42
CA LYS A 322 27.42 12.55 6.29
C LYS A 322 27.48 11.02 6.22
N ASN A 323 27.39 10.32 7.34
CA ASN A 323 27.42 8.86 7.41
C ASN A 323 26.09 8.19 7.04
N PHE A 324 25.06 8.95 6.64
CA PHE A 324 23.77 8.40 6.19
C PHE A 324 23.69 8.26 4.67
N THR A 325 24.61 8.86 3.91
CA THR A 325 24.56 8.81 2.45
C THR A 325 24.68 7.37 1.94
N GLY A 326 23.77 6.96 1.06
CA GLY A 326 23.76 5.60 0.51
C GLY A 326 22.38 5.12 0.09
N VAL A 327 22.31 3.85 -0.28
CA VAL A 327 21.07 3.13 -0.57
C VAL A 327 20.68 2.30 0.64
N TRP A 328 19.42 2.43 1.05
CA TRP A 328 18.87 1.82 2.25
C TRP A 328 17.53 1.16 1.93
N PHE A 329 17.11 0.28 2.82
CA PHE A 329 15.84 -0.43 2.80
C PHE A 329 15.04 -0.05 4.05
N GLN A 330 13.73 0.20 3.91
CA GLN A 330 12.84 0.48 5.03
C GLN A 330 11.98 -0.75 5.34
N PRO A 331 12.24 -1.48 6.44
CA PRO A 331 11.58 -2.75 6.73
C PRO A 331 10.11 -2.65 7.11
N ALA A 332 9.62 -1.45 7.41
CA ALA A 332 8.21 -1.19 7.74
C ALA A 332 7.28 -1.26 6.53
N GLU A 333 7.81 -1.13 5.32
CA GLU A 333 7.03 -1.03 4.09
C GLU A 333 7.41 -2.14 3.09
N TYR A 334 6.46 -2.55 2.26
CA TYR A 334 6.66 -3.59 1.25
C TYR A 334 7.39 -3.02 0.02
N GLN A 335 8.50 -3.65 -0.38
CA GLN A 335 9.35 -3.23 -1.52
C GLN A 335 9.69 -1.74 -1.52
N THR A 336 10.70 -1.36 -0.74
CA THR A 336 11.17 0.02 -0.65
C THR A 336 12.64 0.17 -1.01
N ASP A 337 12.93 1.22 -1.77
CA ASP A 337 14.29 1.71 -1.99
C ASP A 337 14.39 3.12 -1.42
N VAL A 338 15.31 3.32 -0.49
CA VAL A 338 15.55 4.61 0.17
C VAL A 338 16.92 5.12 -0.24
N TYR A 339 16.94 6.23 -0.98
CA TYR A 339 18.15 6.91 -1.39
C TYR A 339 18.38 8.12 -0.52
N ILE A 340 19.44 8.09 0.29
CA ILE A 340 19.82 9.22 1.14
C ILE A 340 21.01 9.94 0.51
N ASN A 341 20.81 11.22 0.18
CA ASN A 341 21.86 12.15 -0.21
C ASN A 341 22.15 13.12 0.95
N ALA A 342 23.06 14.07 0.76
CA ALA A 342 23.47 15.04 1.77
C ALA A 342 22.32 15.89 2.34
N THR A 343 21.23 16.10 1.59
CA THR A 343 20.13 16.99 2.01
C THR A 343 18.74 16.37 1.92
N THR A 344 18.62 15.24 1.24
CA THR A 344 17.33 14.68 0.79
C THR A 344 17.31 13.18 0.98
N ILE A 345 16.19 12.67 1.46
CA ILE A 345 15.85 11.25 1.48
C ILE A 345 14.78 11.04 0.42
N LYS A 346 15.06 10.23 -0.60
CA LYS A 346 14.09 9.80 -1.60
C LYS A 346 13.65 8.37 -1.27
N LEU A 347 12.39 8.20 -0.91
CA LEU A 347 11.76 6.91 -0.69
C LEU A 347 10.96 6.54 -1.94
N ARG A 348 11.26 5.40 -2.54
CA ARG A 348 10.46 4.78 -3.59
C ARG A 348 9.79 3.56 -2.99
N ARG A 349 8.46 3.54 -2.97
CA ARG A 349 7.67 2.45 -2.38
C ARG A 349 6.64 1.90 -3.35
N GLN A 350 6.34 0.61 -3.19
CA GLN A 350 5.29 -0.05 -3.94
C GLN A 350 3.95 0.06 -3.20
N LEU A 351 2.94 0.67 -3.83
CA LEU A 351 1.59 0.79 -3.25
C LEU A 351 0.74 -0.48 -3.46
N ASN A 352 0.91 -1.13 -4.61
CA ASN A 352 0.28 -2.40 -4.97
C ASN A 352 1.10 -3.08 -6.08
N GLN A 353 0.65 -4.23 -6.58
CA GLN A 353 1.37 -5.01 -7.59
C GLN A 353 1.80 -4.19 -8.83
N TYR A 354 1.12 -3.07 -9.14
CA TYR A 354 1.31 -2.30 -10.36
C TYR A 354 1.70 -0.83 -10.15
N GLN A 355 1.62 -0.30 -8.94
CA GLN A 355 1.79 1.14 -8.68
C GLN A 355 2.97 1.41 -7.75
N TRP A 356 3.76 2.41 -8.13
CA TRP A 356 4.90 2.91 -7.39
C TRP A 356 4.69 4.38 -7.05
N GLU A 357 5.18 4.78 -5.89
CA GLU A 357 5.13 6.14 -5.41
C GLU A 357 6.54 6.59 -5.00
N GLU A 358 6.89 7.81 -5.37
CA GLU A 358 8.14 8.44 -4.98
C GLU A 358 7.87 9.61 -4.03
N VAL A 359 8.50 9.57 -2.87
CA VAL A 359 8.37 10.54 -1.78
C VAL A 359 9.74 11.14 -1.49
N TYR A 360 9.80 12.46 -1.44
CA TYR A 360 11.00 13.22 -1.13
C TYR A 360 10.86 13.86 0.24
N PHE A 361 11.82 13.59 1.12
CA PHE A 361 12.00 14.28 2.40
C PHE A 361 13.20 15.20 2.27
N VAL A 362 12.97 16.52 2.31
CA VAL A 362 14.01 17.54 2.09
C VAL A 362 14.26 18.30 3.38
N CYS A 363 15.52 18.32 3.83
CA CYS A 363 15.93 18.99 5.05
C CYS A 363 15.73 20.50 4.96
N ARG A 364 15.00 21.09 5.90
CA ARG A 364 14.72 22.54 5.94
C ARG A 364 15.42 23.27 7.10
N GLN A 365 15.50 22.67 8.27
CA GLN A 365 16.18 23.24 9.45
C GLN A 365 16.82 22.16 10.32
N GLU A 366 17.92 22.49 11.00
CA GLU A 366 18.75 21.57 11.79
C GLU A 366 18.72 21.90 13.30
N SER A 367 18.21 20.95 14.10
CA SER A 367 18.37 20.78 15.57
C SER A 367 17.71 19.44 15.95
N ARG A 368 16.45 19.30 15.53
CA ARG A 368 15.85 18.07 15.00
C ARG A 368 15.65 18.31 13.50
N TYR A 369 15.43 17.29 12.69
CA TYR A 369 15.39 17.50 11.25
C TYR A 369 13.97 17.80 10.80
N LEU A 370 13.66 19.07 10.59
CA LEU A 370 12.41 19.45 9.94
C LEU A 370 12.54 19.13 8.44
N MET A 371 11.72 18.21 7.96
CA MET A 371 11.68 17.78 6.58
C MET A 371 10.42 18.31 5.90
N ALA A 372 10.58 18.84 4.69
CA ALA A 372 9.47 18.99 3.75
C ALA A 372 9.24 17.65 3.06
N VAL A 373 8.03 17.12 3.16
CA VAL A 373 7.58 15.89 2.51
C VAL A 373 6.83 16.29 1.25
N VAL A 374 7.36 15.85 0.12
CA VAL A 374 6.79 16.12 -1.21
C VAL A 374 6.66 14.79 -1.93
N THR A 375 5.45 14.45 -2.36
CA THR A 375 5.18 13.20 -3.08
C THR A 375 4.90 13.49 -4.55
N GLU A 376 5.59 12.79 -5.45
CA GLU A 376 5.32 12.87 -6.88
C GLU A 376 3.88 12.42 -7.20
N GLY A 377 3.18 13.21 -8.00
CA GLY A 377 1.78 12.92 -8.33
C GLY A 377 0.78 13.32 -7.27
N ARG A 378 1.19 13.77 -6.08
CA ARG A 378 0.25 14.37 -5.10
C ARG A 378 0.36 15.89 -5.13
N CYS A 379 -0.60 16.55 -4.49
CA CYS A 379 -0.65 18.00 -4.40
C CYS A 379 -0.21 18.54 -3.04
N ASP A 380 -0.38 17.74 -1.99
CA ASP A 380 -0.04 18.15 -0.64
C ASP A 380 1.48 18.28 -0.49
N VAL A 381 1.88 19.26 0.31
CA VAL A 381 3.20 19.33 0.92
C VAL A 381 2.98 19.30 2.41
N ASP A 382 3.68 18.41 3.08
CA ASP A 382 3.63 18.31 4.53
C ASP A 382 5.01 18.64 5.12
N TYR A 383 5.02 19.14 6.35
CA TYR A 383 6.22 19.22 7.16
C TYR A 383 6.15 18.15 8.24
N ILE A 384 7.20 17.35 8.34
CA ILE A 384 7.39 16.41 9.43
C ILE A 384 8.70 16.73 10.14
N CYS A 385 8.77 16.40 11.42
CA CYS A 385 10.02 16.37 12.11
C CYS A 385 10.56 14.94 12.15
N MET A 386 11.81 14.77 11.78
CA MET A 386 12.55 13.54 11.94
C MET A 386 13.58 13.67 13.07
N HIS A 387 13.53 12.73 14.00
CA HIS A 387 14.55 12.59 15.04
C HIS A 387 15.38 11.34 14.76
N PHE A 388 16.65 11.51 14.44
CA PHE A 388 17.58 10.41 14.17
C PHE A 388 18.41 10.08 15.41
N MET A 389 18.57 8.79 15.67
CA MET A 389 19.68 8.31 16.49
C MET A 389 20.96 8.28 15.64
N PRO A 390 22.15 8.35 16.26
CA PRO A 390 23.39 8.08 15.54
C PRO A 390 23.31 6.73 14.81
N ARG A 391 23.91 6.66 13.62
CA ARG A 391 24.07 5.40 12.90
C ARG A 391 25.01 4.49 13.69
N HIS A 392 24.62 3.24 13.83
CA HIS A 392 25.50 2.15 14.27
C HIS A 392 25.41 1.02 13.25
N HIS A 393 26.52 0.32 13.01
CA HIS A 393 26.56 -0.75 12.02
C HIS A 393 25.96 -0.30 10.67
N ASN A 394 24.98 -1.06 10.18
CA ASN A 394 24.21 -0.81 8.96
C ASN A 394 22.80 -0.29 9.26
N ILE A 395 22.60 0.35 10.42
CA ILE A 395 21.26 0.74 10.89
C ILE A 395 21.23 2.23 11.21
N ILE A 396 20.24 2.91 10.63
CA ILE A 396 19.83 4.26 11.02
C ILE A 396 18.47 4.14 11.69
N ARG A 397 18.37 4.54 12.96
CA ARG A 397 17.09 4.56 13.67
C ARG A 397 16.52 5.98 13.69
N PHE A 398 15.22 6.12 13.49
CA PHE A 398 14.55 7.42 13.43
C PHE A 398 13.10 7.37 13.92
N ARG A 399 12.55 8.55 14.20
CA ARG A 399 11.11 8.76 14.44
C ARG A 399 10.61 9.89 13.58
N MET A 400 9.35 9.80 13.21
CA MET A 400 8.65 10.84 12.46
C MET A 400 7.53 11.43 13.32
N SER A 401 7.33 12.74 13.23
CA SER A 401 6.19 13.41 13.86
C SER A 401 4.91 13.27 13.05
N LYS A 402 3.78 13.67 13.64
CA LYS A 402 2.55 14.01 12.92
C LYS A 402 2.86 14.97 11.76
N PRO A 403 2.36 14.72 10.54
CA PRO A 403 2.53 15.64 9.41
C PRO A 403 1.71 16.90 9.63
N ILE A 404 2.34 18.05 9.36
CA ILE A 404 1.72 19.36 9.42
C ILE A 404 1.64 19.92 8.01
N LYS A 405 0.43 20.18 7.53
CA LYS A 405 0.22 20.70 6.18
C LYS A 405 0.93 22.03 5.97
N HIS A 406 1.54 22.16 4.80
CA HIS A 406 2.02 23.43 4.29
C HIS A 406 0.84 24.40 4.07
N ASP A 407 0.99 25.64 4.55
CA ASP A 407 0.02 26.71 4.32
C ASP A 407 0.67 27.79 3.43
N PRO A 408 0.29 27.86 2.14
CA PRO A 408 0.91 28.78 1.20
C PRO A 408 0.62 30.25 1.50
N ASN A 409 -0.48 30.57 2.21
CA ASN A 409 -0.88 31.96 2.46
C ASN A 409 0.00 32.68 3.49
N HIS A 410 0.74 31.93 4.31
CA HIS A 410 1.61 32.46 5.37
C HIS A 410 3.09 32.20 5.10
N ASN A 411 3.46 31.79 3.88
CA ASN A 411 4.84 31.48 3.51
C ASN A 411 5.78 32.69 3.53
N GLU A 412 5.24 33.90 3.41
CA GLU A 412 6.02 35.14 3.40
C GLU A 412 6.41 35.62 4.81
N ASP A 413 5.85 35.01 5.86
CA ASP A 413 6.24 35.31 7.23
C ASP A 413 7.69 34.88 7.49
N SER A 414 8.55 35.82 7.87
CA SER A 414 9.96 35.55 8.23
C SER A 414 10.12 34.47 9.32
N ASN A 415 9.11 34.29 10.17
CA ASN A 415 9.08 33.30 11.24
C ASN A 415 8.35 31.99 10.86
N TYR A 416 7.86 31.84 9.63
CA TYR A 416 7.05 30.68 9.20
C TYR A 416 7.75 29.36 9.47
N MET A 417 8.99 29.21 9.01
CA MET A 417 9.77 27.99 9.20
C MET A 417 10.06 27.69 10.68
N SER A 418 10.32 28.73 11.48
CA SER A 418 10.53 28.58 12.93
C SER A 418 9.26 28.14 13.66
N ARG A 419 8.09 28.64 13.25
CA ARG A 419 6.79 28.19 13.79
C ARG A 419 6.52 26.74 13.40
N ARG A 420 6.67 26.39 12.12
CA ARG A 420 6.52 25.01 11.63
C ARG A 420 7.48 24.04 12.31
N PHE A 421 8.72 24.47 12.56
CA PHE A 421 9.67 23.71 13.35
C PHE A 421 9.14 23.45 14.76
N ARG A 422 8.68 24.48 15.49
CA ARG A 422 8.17 24.32 16.86
C ARG A 422 6.92 23.42 16.92
N GLU A 423 6.04 23.53 15.94
CA GLU A 423 4.82 22.70 15.87
C GLU A 423 5.15 21.23 15.52
N ALA A 424 5.93 20.99 14.46
CA ALA A 424 6.22 19.63 13.99
C ALA A 424 7.24 18.91 14.88
N CYS A 425 8.23 19.63 15.39
CA CYS A 425 9.30 19.06 16.22
C CYS A 425 9.02 19.11 17.71
N ASP A 426 7.79 19.38 18.16
CA ASP A 426 7.45 19.17 19.57
C ASP A 426 7.46 17.67 19.91
N TRP A 427 7.83 17.31 21.14
CA TRP A 427 7.86 15.91 21.59
C TRP A 427 6.47 15.27 21.55
N PHE A 428 5.43 16.03 21.84
CA PHE A 428 4.04 15.58 21.73
C PHE A 428 3.62 15.27 20.28
N SER A 429 4.31 15.83 19.28
CA SER A 429 4.00 15.55 17.87
C SER A 429 4.50 14.17 17.42
N PHE A 430 5.39 13.51 18.18
CA PHE A 430 5.85 12.15 17.89
C PHE A 430 4.92 11.05 18.40
N THR A 431 3.93 11.38 19.24
CA THR A 431 2.92 10.43 19.71
C THR A 431 1.75 10.42 18.73
N MET A 432 1.95 9.83 17.55
CA MET A 432 0.82 9.40 16.69
C MET A 432 0.04 8.33 17.45
N ASP A 433 -1.20 8.65 17.79
CA ASP A 433 -2.26 7.84 18.41
C ASP A 433 -1.88 6.39 18.77
N GLN A 434 -1.63 6.17 20.07
CA GLN A 434 -1.43 4.86 20.73
C GLN A 434 -0.27 3.96 20.27
N VAL A 435 0.66 4.42 19.43
CA VAL A 435 1.84 3.62 19.09
C VAL A 435 2.95 3.85 20.11
N GLU A 436 3.43 2.75 20.67
CA GLU A 436 4.55 2.67 21.61
C GLU A 436 5.74 3.52 21.15
N TRP A 437 6.47 4.10 22.11
CA TRP A 437 7.59 5.02 21.91
C TRP A 437 8.82 4.29 21.35
N THR A 438 8.71 3.68 20.17
CA THR A 438 9.75 2.90 19.48
C THR A 438 10.29 3.63 18.24
N TYR A 439 11.53 3.34 17.86
CA TYR A 439 12.15 3.87 16.65
C TYR A 439 11.84 3.00 15.43
N GLU A 440 11.59 3.65 14.29
CA GLU A 440 11.72 3.01 12.99
C GLU A 440 13.19 2.94 12.58
N TYR A 441 13.50 2.14 11.56
CA TYR A 441 14.89 2.01 11.12
C TYR A 441 15.04 1.77 9.62
N PHE A 442 16.15 2.28 9.08
CA PHE A 442 16.66 1.95 7.76
C PHE A 442 17.81 0.96 7.89
N VAL A 443 17.88 0.03 6.95
CA VAL A 443 18.94 -0.98 6.85
C VAL A 443 19.74 -0.74 5.57
N LEU A 444 21.07 -0.71 5.64
CA LEU A 444 21.91 -0.48 4.47
C LEU A 444 21.71 -1.59 3.44
N ASN A 445 21.55 -1.24 2.16
CA ASN A 445 21.34 -2.20 1.08
C ASN A 445 22.32 -1.93 -0.09
N PRO A 446 23.28 -2.84 -0.38
CA PRO A 446 23.55 -4.10 0.31
C PRO A 446 24.18 -3.88 1.71
N PRO A 447 23.97 -4.79 2.67
CA PRO A 447 24.51 -4.64 4.02
C PRO A 447 26.01 -5.00 4.10
N VAL A 448 26.74 -4.37 5.02
CA VAL A 448 28.13 -4.76 5.35
C VAL A 448 28.12 -5.76 6.51
N PRO A 449 28.67 -6.97 6.39
CA PRO A 449 28.64 -7.96 7.46
C PRO A 449 29.29 -7.46 8.76
N ILE A 450 28.60 -7.61 9.89
CA ILE A 450 29.11 -7.32 11.24
C ILE A 450 29.20 -8.58 12.09
N ASN A 451 29.92 -8.51 13.20
CA ASN A 451 29.97 -9.63 14.15
C ASN A 451 28.57 -9.89 14.73
N CYS A 452 28.15 -11.15 14.75
CA CYS A 452 26.88 -11.56 15.31
C CYS A 452 26.86 -11.34 16.82
N PRO A 453 25.72 -10.91 17.40
CA PRO A 453 25.58 -10.72 18.83
C PRO A 453 25.53 -12.04 19.60
N ILE A 454 25.21 -13.15 18.93
CA ILE A 454 25.26 -14.51 19.45
C ILE A 454 26.39 -15.24 18.71
N GLN A 455 27.44 -15.61 19.44
CA GLN A 455 28.57 -16.39 18.94
C GLN A 455 28.76 -17.62 19.82
N GLY A 456 29.34 -18.65 19.24
CA GLY A 456 29.42 -19.98 19.83
C GLY A 456 28.74 -21.01 18.93
N ARG A 457 28.62 -22.24 19.45
CA ARG A 457 28.02 -23.38 18.76
C ARG A 457 26.87 -23.93 19.57
N PHE A 458 25.73 -24.13 18.92
CA PHE A 458 24.45 -24.41 19.57
C PHE A 458 23.71 -25.53 18.86
N LYS A 459 23.09 -26.42 19.62
CA LYS A 459 21.97 -27.24 19.15
C LYS A 459 20.72 -26.39 19.13
N PHE A 460 19.88 -26.52 18.11
CA PHE A 460 18.65 -25.74 18.00
C PHE A 460 17.41 -26.60 17.79
N ASN A 461 16.30 -26.16 18.37
CA ASN A 461 14.98 -26.73 18.11
C ASN A 461 14.07 -25.65 17.52
N MET A 462 13.27 -26.02 16.51
CA MET A 462 12.39 -25.11 15.79
C MET A 462 10.95 -25.25 16.30
N VAL A 463 10.32 -24.13 16.63
CA VAL A 463 8.91 -24.06 17.02
C VAL A 463 8.26 -22.94 16.23
N GLY A 464 7.04 -23.15 15.72
CA GLY A 464 6.31 -22.13 14.96
C GLY A 464 5.61 -22.71 13.74
N GLN A 465 5.56 -21.93 12.67
CA GLN A 465 4.91 -22.33 11.43
C GLN A 465 5.81 -23.27 10.62
N GLU A 466 5.32 -24.47 10.28
CA GLU A 466 6.12 -25.49 9.57
C GLU A 466 6.67 -25.00 8.22
N SER A 467 5.92 -24.17 7.50
CA SER A 467 6.38 -23.59 6.22
C SER A 467 7.56 -22.64 6.36
N GLU A 468 7.86 -22.20 7.57
CA GLU A 468 8.92 -21.25 7.90
C GLU A 468 10.13 -21.96 8.53
N PHE A 469 10.05 -23.28 8.76
CA PHE A 469 11.15 -24.07 9.29
C PHE A 469 12.29 -24.16 8.30
N TYR A 470 13.51 -24.16 8.84
CA TYR A 470 14.67 -24.52 8.05
C TYR A 470 14.59 -26.01 7.71
N PHE A 471 14.98 -26.35 6.48
CA PHE A 471 15.08 -27.72 6.01
C PHE A 471 16.49 -27.95 5.47
N THR A 472 16.90 -29.22 5.47
CA THR A 472 18.18 -29.63 4.90
C THR A 472 18.23 -29.27 3.43
N LYS A 473 19.18 -28.43 3.05
CA LYS A 473 19.43 -28.02 1.66
C LYS A 473 20.64 -28.79 1.17
N ILE A 474 20.66 -29.17 -0.10
CA ILE A 474 21.89 -29.61 -0.76
C ILE A 474 22.31 -28.44 -1.66
N PRO A 475 23.19 -27.54 -1.19
CA PRO A 475 23.60 -26.39 -1.99
C PRO A 475 24.19 -26.89 -3.32
N ALA A 476 23.78 -26.27 -4.44
CA ALA A 476 24.17 -26.60 -5.81
C ALA A 476 23.63 -27.92 -6.43
N GLY A 477 22.66 -28.60 -5.80
CA GLY A 477 22.00 -29.77 -6.39
C GLY A 477 22.84 -31.04 -6.29
N VAL A 478 23.08 -31.74 -7.42
CA VAL A 478 23.88 -32.97 -7.41
C VAL A 478 25.32 -32.63 -7.04
N THR A 479 25.80 -33.14 -5.89
CA THR A 479 27.17 -32.90 -5.44
C THR A 479 28.18 -33.38 -6.50
N PRO A 480 29.29 -32.66 -6.75
CA PRO A 480 30.30 -33.04 -7.76
C PRO A 480 30.92 -34.43 -7.55
N ARG A 481 30.77 -34.97 -6.33
CA ARG A 481 31.12 -36.35 -5.97
C ARG A 481 29.91 -36.96 -5.25
N PRO A 482 29.59 -38.26 -5.49
CA PRO A 482 28.56 -38.95 -4.71
C PRO A 482 28.95 -38.91 -3.23
N ARG A 483 28.02 -38.46 -2.37
CA ARG A 483 28.23 -38.51 -0.92
C ARG A 483 28.48 -39.96 -0.51
N VAL A 484 29.51 -40.20 0.30
CA VAL A 484 29.75 -41.51 0.89
C VAL A 484 28.48 -41.89 1.65
N GLN A 485 27.88 -43.04 1.35
CA GLN A 485 26.67 -43.50 2.05
C GLN A 485 27.03 -43.90 3.48
N VAL A 486 27.11 -42.90 4.36
CA VAL A 486 27.30 -43.13 5.79
C VAL A 486 25.93 -43.12 6.47
N VAL A 487 25.62 -44.23 7.14
CA VAL A 487 24.42 -44.34 7.96
C VAL A 487 24.60 -43.47 9.21
N CYS A 488 23.82 -42.41 9.33
CA CYS A 488 23.91 -41.42 10.41
C CYS A 488 22.68 -41.44 11.34
N ASP A 489 21.86 -42.49 11.29
CA ASP A 489 20.52 -42.58 11.92
C ASP A 489 20.44 -42.16 13.40
N GLN A 490 21.49 -42.38 14.18
CA GLN A 490 21.56 -42.04 15.61
C GLN A 490 22.41 -40.81 15.94
N TYR A 491 23.01 -40.18 14.92
CA TYR A 491 24.00 -39.10 15.06
C TYR A 491 23.56 -37.82 14.34
N TRP A 492 22.29 -37.72 13.94
CA TRP A 492 21.73 -36.48 13.41
C TRP A 492 21.48 -35.49 14.54
N GLU A 493 22.17 -34.35 14.47
CA GLU A 493 21.97 -33.25 15.40
C GLU A 493 21.84 -31.94 14.61
N SER A 494 21.01 -31.03 15.10
CA SER A 494 20.97 -29.67 14.58
C SER A 494 22.17 -28.89 15.08
N ASP A 495 22.72 -28.04 14.22
CA ASP A 495 23.92 -27.26 14.51
C ASP A 495 23.77 -25.83 13.99
N MET A 496 23.85 -24.87 14.91
CA MET A 496 23.96 -23.46 14.60
C MET A 496 25.28 -22.95 15.17
N HIS A 497 26.11 -22.31 14.35
CA HIS A 497 27.38 -21.77 14.85
C HIS A 497 27.76 -20.44 14.22
N ALA A 498 28.49 -19.64 15.02
CA ALA A 498 29.23 -18.46 14.59
C ALA A 498 30.52 -18.40 15.40
N CYS A 499 31.63 -18.77 14.77
CA CYS A 499 32.93 -18.98 15.44
C CYS A 499 33.96 -17.93 15.03
N ILE A 500 35.06 -17.83 15.77
CA ILE A 500 36.14 -16.86 15.50
C ILE A 500 36.68 -17.07 14.07
N GLY A 501 36.74 -15.98 13.29
CA GLY A 501 37.10 -16.00 11.86
C GLY A 501 35.90 -15.92 10.92
N GLU A 502 34.76 -16.51 11.32
CA GLU A 502 33.49 -16.52 10.57
C GLU A 502 32.31 -15.94 11.38
N ASN A 503 32.61 -15.16 12.41
CA ASN A 503 31.64 -14.66 13.39
C ASN A 503 30.69 -13.57 12.85
N LYS A 504 30.68 -13.34 11.54
CA LYS A 504 29.78 -12.39 10.87
C LYS A 504 28.55 -13.05 10.25
N GLN A 505 28.52 -14.37 10.23
CA GLN A 505 27.45 -15.19 9.68
C GLN A 505 27.03 -16.22 10.73
N LEU A 506 25.73 -16.46 10.82
CA LEU A 506 25.16 -17.60 11.52
C LEU A 506 24.98 -18.71 10.49
N SER A 507 25.74 -19.78 10.64
CA SER A 507 25.60 -20.99 9.83
C SER A 507 24.62 -21.93 10.51
N LEU A 508 23.58 -22.37 9.80
CA LEU A 508 22.57 -23.30 10.28
C LEU A 508 22.58 -24.58 9.46
N ASP A 509 22.64 -25.71 10.15
CA ASP A 509 22.49 -27.05 9.62
C ASP A 509 21.41 -27.77 10.43
N VAL A 510 20.33 -28.19 9.75
CA VAL A 510 19.19 -28.85 10.41
C VAL A 510 19.53 -30.29 10.77
N GLN A 511 20.34 -30.94 9.93
CA GLN A 511 20.70 -32.34 10.06
C GLN A 511 22.19 -32.49 9.79
N ARG A 512 23.01 -32.17 10.80
CA ARG A 512 24.45 -32.42 10.77
C ARG A 512 24.73 -33.84 11.23
N CYS A 513 25.48 -34.61 10.45
CA CYS A 513 25.92 -35.93 10.88
C CYS A 513 27.13 -35.81 11.80
N MET A 514 26.96 -36.20 13.05
CA MET A 514 27.99 -36.14 14.09
C MET A 514 28.89 -37.38 14.12
N ARG A 515 28.77 -38.26 13.13
CA ARG A 515 29.58 -39.47 13.05
C ARG A 515 31.01 -39.13 12.64
N LEU A 516 31.96 -39.75 13.34
CA LEU A 516 33.38 -39.63 13.05
C LEU A 516 33.84 -40.73 12.11
N ASP A 517 34.89 -40.45 11.35
CA ASP A 517 35.63 -41.45 10.59
C ASP A 517 36.43 -42.38 11.52
N HIS A 518 37.09 -43.38 10.93
CA HIS A 518 37.92 -44.34 11.67
C HIS A 518 39.16 -43.73 12.34
N ILE A 519 39.49 -42.47 12.03
CA ILE A 519 40.61 -41.68 12.57
C ILE A 519 40.09 -40.67 13.63
N GLY A 520 38.78 -40.62 13.87
CA GLY A 520 38.16 -39.69 14.82
C GLY A 520 37.93 -38.27 14.27
N ARG A 521 37.97 -38.08 12.95
CA ARG A 521 37.69 -36.80 12.28
C ARG A 521 36.23 -36.72 11.82
N PRO A 522 35.62 -35.52 11.80
CA PRO A 522 34.30 -35.33 11.22
C PRO A 522 34.30 -35.61 9.70
N LEU A 523 33.19 -36.11 9.18
CA LEU A 523 33.02 -36.42 7.76
C LEU A 523 32.82 -35.12 6.95
N SER A 524 33.86 -34.74 6.19
CA SER A 524 33.90 -33.46 5.46
C SER A 524 32.78 -33.27 4.42
N GLU A 525 32.24 -34.36 3.87
CA GLU A 525 31.20 -34.33 2.84
C GLU A 525 29.83 -33.85 3.37
N TYR A 526 29.66 -33.83 4.69
CA TYR A 526 28.45 -33.40 5.38
C TYR A 526 28.65 -32.09 6.17
N ASP A 527 29.77 -31.38 5.96
CA ASP A 527 30.15 -30.19 6.73
C ASP A 527 29.83 -28.87 6.01
N VAL A 528 28.79 -28.88 5.17
CA VAL A 528 28.34 -27.68 4.44
C VAL A 528 27.03 -27.19 5.07
N PRO A 529 26.96 -25.94 5.55
CA PRO A 529 25.75 -25.43 6.18
C PRO A 529 24.60 -25.32 5.18
N ASP A 530 23.39 -25.62 5.64
CA ASP A 530 22.17 -25.53 4.83
C ASP A 530 21.78 -24.09 4.54
N ASN A 531 21.87 -23.23 5.57
CA ASN A 531 21.45 -21.84 5.52
C ASN A 531 22.50 -20.95 6.18
N ILE A 532 22.75 -19.79 5.57
CA ILE A 532 23.75 -18.83 6.06
C ILE A 532 23.05 -17.48 6.23
N LEU A 533 22.94 -17.03 7.47
CA LEU A 533 22.34 -15.73 7.80
C LEU A 533 23.45 -14.75 8.11
N THR A 534 23.57 -13.69 7.32
CA THR A 534 24.57 -12.64 7.56
C THR A 534 24.05 -11.66 8.61
N CYS A 535 24.83 -11.39 9.66
CA CYS A 535 24.46 -10.42 10.69
C CYS A 535 24.68 -8.98 10.19
N VAL A 536 23.65 -8.14 10.28
CA VAL A 536 23.63 -6.79 9.70
C VAL A 536 23.69 -5.70 10.77
N GLY A 537 23.00 -5.89 11.89
CA GLY A 537 22.94 -4.93 12.98
C GLY A 537 22.13 -5.48 14.15
N TYR A 538 22.42 -4.98 15.35
CA TYR A 538 21.70 -5.33 16.57
C TYR A 538 21.69 -4.17 17.55
N TRP A 539 20.64 -4.06 18.36
CA TRP A 539 20.49 -3.05 19.40
C TRP A 539 19.47 -3.49 20.46
N MET A 540 19.48 -2.83 21.61
CA MET A 540 18.48 -3.00 22.66
C MET A 540 17.52 -1.81 22.67
N GLU A 541 16.23 -2.09 22.77
CA GLU A 541 15.16 -1.10 22.90
C GLU A 541 14.03 -1.71 23.74
N ASP A 542 13.50 -0.96 24.70
CA ASP A 542 12.43 -1.41 25.62
C ASP A 542 12.67 -2.79 26.26
N ALA A 543 13.90 -3.04 26.70
CA ALA A 543 14.37 -4.30 27.28
C ALA A 543 14.33 -5.53 26.36
N LYS A 544 14.12 -5.31 25.05
CA LYS A 544 14.20 -6.33 23.99
C LYS A 544 15.48 -6.13 23.19
N SER A 545 16.17 -7.23 22.86
CA SER A 545 17.34 -7.20 21.98
C SER A 545 16.93 -7.59 20.57
N TYR A 546 17.14 -6.67 19.64
CA TYR A 546 16.81 -6.80 18.23
C TYR A 546 18.05 -7.14 17.43
N MET A 547 17.91 -8.01 16.43
CA MET A 547 18.95 -8.35 15.46
C MET A 547 18.35 -8.42 14.07
N ILE A 548 19.03 -7.82 13.08
CA ILE A 548 18.68 -7.94 11.67
C ILE A 548 19.67 -8.87 10.99
N THR A 549 19.13 -9.83 10.25
CA THR A 549 19.92 -10.74 9.41
C THR A 549 19.56 -10.55 7.95
N PHE A 550 20.52 -10.83 7.08
CA PHE A 550 20.36 -10.83 5.63
C PHE A 550 20.62 -12.23 5.07
N ASP A 551 19.69 -12.75 4.29
CA ASP A 551 19.80 -14.03 3.58
C ASP A 551 19.44 -13.82 2.10
N PRO A 552 20.40 -13.92 1.17
CA PRO A 552 20.16 -13.69 -0.24
C PRO A 552 19.24 -14.72 -0.89
N ALA A 553 19.03 -15.88 -0.26
CA ALA A 553 18.17 -16.95 -0.75
C ALA A 553 16.76 -16.94 -0.11
N ASP A 554 16.47 -15.99 0.78
CA ASP A 554 15.16 -15.85 1.40
C ASP A 554 14.13 -15.40 0.35
N PRO A 555 12.98 -16.09 0.20
CA PRO A 555 11.95 -15.68 -0.75
C PRO A 555 11.22 -14.38 -0.34
N VAL A 556 11.43 -13.87 0.89
CA VAL A 556 10.81 -12.63 1.34
C VAL A 556 11.46 -11.39 0.73
N VAL A 557 10.60 -10.48 0.31
CA VAL A 557 10.95 -9.17 -0.23
C VAL A 557 11.98 -8.45 0.64
N GLY A 558 13.11 -8.09 0.03
CA GLY A 558 14.18 -7.34 0.67
C GLY A 558 15.26 -8.19 1.34
N ASN A 559 15.09 -9.52 1.42
CA ASN A 559 16.10 -10.46 1.93
C ASN A 559 16.54 -10.20 3.40
N PHE A 560 15.81 -9.36 4.13
CA PHE A 560 16.07 -9.01 5.53
C PHE A 560 15.03 -9.65 6.45
N ARG A 561 15.50 -10.19 7.57
CA ARG A 561 14.65 -10.70 8.65
C ARG A 561 15.01 -10.06 9.97
N CYS A 562 13.98 -9.75 10.76
CA CYS A 562 14.14 -9.24 12.10
C CYS A 562 13.99 -10.35 13.14
N TRP A 563 14.86 -10.33 14.13
CA TRP A 563 14.91 -11.29 15.23
C TRP A 563 14.88 -10.58 16.57
N ILE A 564 14.09 -11.12 17.51
CA ILE A 564 14.18 -10.76 18.92
C ILE A 564 14.86 -11.91 19.65
N TYR A 565 16.01 -11.63 20.26
CA TYR A 565 16.81 -12.64 20.91
C TYR A 565 17.01 -12.35 22.40
N ARG A 566 17.16 -13.42 23.19
CA ARG A 566 17.37 -13.32 24.63
C ARG A 566 18.11 -14.54 25.14
N ARG A 567 19.01 -14.31 26.09
CA ARG A 567 19.58 -15.37 26.92
C ARG A 567 18.58 -15.74 28.03
N THR A 568 18.10 -16.98 28.03
CA THR A 568 17.13 -17.47 29.02
C THR A 568 17.79 -18.13 30.24
N GLY A 569 19.00 -18.67 30.04
CA GLY A 569 19.78 -19.31 31.10
C GLY A 569 21.28 -19.21 30.84
N LEU A 570 22.09 -19.91 31.63
CA LEU A 570 23.54 -19.91 31.41
C LEU A 570 23.95 -20.52 30.06
N ARG A 571 23.18 -21.51 29.57
CA ARG A 571 23.48 -22.30 28.36
C ARG A 571 22.37 -22.28 27.32
N THR A 572 21.27 -21.58 27.60
CA THR A 572 20.08 -21.59 26.77
C THR A 572 19.76 -20.20 26.27
N TYR A 573 19.43 -20.10 24.99
CA TYR A 573 19.08 -18.86 24.31
C TYR A 573 17.82 -19.09 23.50
N ARG A 574 17.07 -18.02 23.27
CA ARG A 574 15.91 -18.04 22.38
C ARG A 574 16.02 -16.89 21.40
N MET A 575 15.66 -17.15 20.15
CA MET A 575 15.51 -16.12 19.14
C MET A 575 14.23 -16.35 18.35
N SER A 576 13.41 -15.32 18.26
CA SER A 576 12.14 -15.31 17.54
C SER A 576 12.29 -14.48 16.27
N ARG A 577 11.94 -15.07 15.12
CA ARG A 577 11.92 -14.42 13.81
C ARG A 577 10.56 -13.78 13.57
N SER A 578 10.56 -12.55 13.09
CA SER A 578 9.33 -11.91 12.64
C SER A 578 8.84 -12.46 11.30
N MET A 579 7.53 -12.37 11.06
CA MET A 579 6.94 -12.69 9.76
C MET A 579 7.43 -11.75 8.64
N ALA A 580 7.73 -10.50 8.99
CA ALA A 580 8.19 -9.47 8.06
C ALA A 580 9.66 -9.11 8.31
N SER A 581 10.19 -8.16 7.53
CA SER A 581 11.52 -7.61 7.75
C SER A 581 11.60 -6.67 8.97
N LYS A 582 10.46 -6.27 9.54
CA LYS A 582 10.34 -5.48 10.78
C LYS A 582 9.84 -6.35 11.93
N CYS A 583 10.49 -6.27 13.08
CA CYS A 583 9.95 -6.87 14.31
C CYS A 583 8.72 -6.09 14.77
N MET A 584 7.65 -6.79 15.06
CA MET A 584 6.43 -6.16 15.56
C MET A 584 6.54 -5.86 17.06
N PRO A 585 5.81 -4.84 17.56
CA PRO A 585 5.91 -4.43 18.95
C PRO A 585 5.54 -5.53 19.94
N ASP A 586 4.51 -6.32 19.65
CA ASP A 586 4.04 -7.42 20.50
C ASP A 586 4.97 -8.65 20.53
N GLN A 587 5.91 -8.72 19.58
CA GLN A 587 6.80 -9.86 19.47
C GLN A 587 7.76 -9.91 20.68
N THR A 588 8.06 -11.12 21.14
CA THR A 588 9.04 -11.41 22.19
C THR A 588 10.00 -12.51 21.75
N SER A 589 11.06 -12.77 22.52
CA SER A 589 12.00 -13.86 22.23
C SER A 589 11.38 -15.25 22.28
N SER A 590 10.19 -15.40 22.89
CA SER A 590 9.47 -16.67 23.01
C SER A 590 8.32 -16.80 22.01
N SER A 591 8.06 -15.76 21.20
CA SER A 591 6.99 -15.76 20.22
C SER A 591 7.36 -16.70 19.06
N ALA A 592 6.44 -17.58 18.68
CA ALA A 592 6.71 -18.60 17.65
C ALA A 592 5.66 -18.59 16.52
N TYR A 593 4.48 -18.04 16.78
CA TYR A 593 3.33 -18.14 15.86
C TYR A 593 2.90 -16.78 15.29
N PRO A 594 2.22 -16.77 14.12
CA PRO A 594 1.71 -15.55 13.49
C PRO A 594 0.79 -14.72 14.38
N SER A 595 0.01 -15.36 15.26
CA SER A 595 -0.83 -14.68 16.25
C SER A 595 -0.04 -13.82 17.24
N GLU A 596 1.25 -14.09 17.39
CA GLU A 596 2.19 -13.38 18.25
C GLU A 596 3.17 -12.53 17.43
N SER A 597 2.86 -12.29 16.15
CA SER A 597 3.70 -11.56 15.20
C SER A 597 5.08 -12.16 14.94
N ALA A 598 5.23 -13.47 15.12
CA ALA A 598 6.42 -14.24 14.80
C ALA A 598 6.12 -15.32 13.75
N SER A 599 7.14 -15.83 13.07
CA SER A 599 6.99 -16.97 12.15
C SER A 599 7.73 -18.23 12.60
N LEU A 600 8.82 -18.05 13.34
CA LEU A 600 9.72 -19.11 13.78
C LEU A 600 10.39 -18.71 15.08
N MET A 601 10.47 -19.62 16.04
CA MET A 601 11.30 -19.51 17.22
C MET A 601 12.37 -20.61 17.18
N LEU A 602 13.62 -20.21 17.44
CA LEU A 602 14.73 -21.12 17.68
C LEU A 602 15.04 -21.15 19.18
N GLU A 603 14.95 -22.34 19.77
CA GLU A 603 15.47 -22.60 21.11
C GLU A 603 16.87 -23.21 20.99
N LEU A 604 17.86 -22.48 21.49
CA LEU A 604 19.27 -22.79 21.34
C LEU A 604 19.83 -23.31 22.66
N THR A 605 20.54 -24.44 22.60
CA THR A 605 21.29 -25.01 23.72
C THR A 605 22.75 -25.10 23.36
N ASP A 606 23.60 -24.55 24.22
CA ASP A 606 25.06 -24.59 24.10
C ASP A 606 25.59 -26.02 23.86
N ASN A 607 26.45 -26.16 22.85
CA ASN A 607 27.11 -27.40 22.45
C ASN A 607 28.66 -27.30 22.49
N GLU A 608 29.22 -26.25 23.07
CA GLU A 608 30.66 -25.93 23.04
C GLU A 608 31.54 -26.96 23.76
N ARG A 609 31.02 -27.65 24.79
CA ARG A 609 31.78 -28.70 25.51
C ARG A 609 32.24 -29.89 24.67
N LEU A 610 31.66 -30.09 23.49
CA LEU A 610 32.11 -31.12 22.54
C LEU A 610 33.14 -30.58 21.52
N PHE A 611 33.30 -29.25 21.45
CA PHE A 611 34.02 -28.54 20.40
C PHE A 611 34.73 -27.30 20.98
N ASP A 612 35.87 -27.49 21.65
CA ASP A 612 36.77 -26.49 22.27
C ASP A 612 37.30 -25.38 21.32
N GLN A 613 36.71 -25.19 20.14
CA GLN A 613 37.16 -24.32 19.06
C GLN A 613 36.27 -23.08 18.83
N CYS A 614 35.15 -22.94 19.56
CA CYS A 614 34.16 -21.90 19.30
C CYS A 614 33.62 -21.26 20.59
N PRO A 615 34.33 -20.29 21.19
CA PRO A 615 33.93 -19.69 22.46
C PRO A 615 32.60 -18.95 22.36
N MET A 616 31.82 -19.03 23.43
CA MET A 616 30.52 -18.36 23.50
C MET A 616 30.67 -16.86 23.73
N LYS A 617 30.01 -16.06 22.89
CA LYS A 617 29.85 -14.62 23.11
C LYS A 617 28.40 -14.22 22.99
N PHE A 618 27.94 -13.36 23.90
CA PHE A 618 26.59 -12.85 23.88
C PHE A 618 26.59 -11.34 24.16
N ASP A 619 26.00 -10.57 23.26
CA ASP A 619 25.81 -9.13 23.39
C ASP A 619 24.31 -8.79 23.33
N PHE A 620 23.80 -8.12 24.38
CA PHE A 620 22.40 -7.69 24.43
C PHE A 620 22.12 -6.46 23.54
N GLY A 621 23.14 -5.80 23.00
CA GLY A 621 22.98 -4.58 22.20
C GLY A 621 22.69 -3.33 23.03
N LYS A 622 23.05 -3.33 24.32
CA LYS A 622 22.74 -2.23 25.27
C LYS A 622 23.30 -0.89 24.81
N ASP A 623 24.52 -0.89 24.30
CA ASP A 623 25.13 0.28 23.67
C ASP A 623 25.87 -0.12 22.39
N PRO A 624 25.20 -0.11 21.23
CA PRO A 624 25.79 -0.51 19.97
C PRO A 624 26.78 0.53 19.40
N TYR A 625 26.97 1.67 20.09
CA TYR A 625 27.86 2.75 19.67
C TYR A 625 29.25 2.66 20.31
N THR A 626 29.39 1.89 21.38
CA THR A 626 30.68 1.70 22.06
C THR A 626 31.47 0.56 21.46
N ASN A 627 32.69 0.86 20.99
CA ASN A 627 33.68 -0.16 20.68
C ASN A 627 34.18 -0.76 21.99
N THR A 628 33.56 -1.84 22.45
CA THR A 628 34.03 -2.56 23.62
C THR A 628 35.26 -3.40 23.25
N PHE A 629 36.45 -2.85 23.48
CA PHE A 629 37.65 -3.69 23.63
C PHE A 629 37.50 -4.48 24.94
N GLN A 630 36.88 -5.66 24.87
CA GLN A 630 36.85 -6.59 25.99
C GLN A 630 38.14 -7.42 25.98
N LEU A 631 38.96 -7.25 27.02
CA LEU A 631 40.12 -8.09 27.28
C LEU A 631 39.60 -9.37 27.98
N GLU A 632 39.48 -10.46 27.24
CA GLU A 632 39.07 -11.76 27.78
C GLU A 632 40.25 -12.43 28.50
N VAL A 633 40.30 -12.28 29.82
CA VAL A 633 41.27 -12.99 30.65
C VAL A 633 40.72 -14.38 30.97
N PHE A 634 41.12 -15.38 30.18
CA PHE A 634 40.91 -16.78 30.56
C PHE A 634 41.86 -17.14 31.70
N ALA A 635 41.39 -17.01 32.93
CA ALA A 635 42.13 -17.50 34.09
C ALA A 635 42.20 -19.02 34.02
N HIS A 636 43.34 -19.56 33.57
CA HIS A 636 43.69 -20.95 33.80
C HIS A 636 43.62 -21.21 35.31
N ALA A 637 42.80 -22.15 35.73
CA ALA A 637 42.82 -22.66 37.10
C ALA A 637 44.17 -23.36 37.32
N GLY A 638 45.18 -22.58 37.68
CA GLY A 638 46.47 -23.11 38.13
C GLY A 638 46.19 -24.00 39.34
N ARG A 639 46.45 -25.29 39.20
CA ARG A 639 46.46 -26.21 40.34
C ARG A 639 47.41 -25.62 41.39
N LEU A 640 46.84 -25.12 42.48
CA LEU A 640 47.61 -24.70 43.64
C LEU A 640 48.39 -25.91 44.14
N SER A 641 49.70 -25.88 43.92
CA SER A 641 50.65 -26.78 44.57
C SER A 641 50.42 -26.71 46.09
N PRO A 642 50.29 -27.85 46.79
CA PRO A 642 49.97 -27.87 48.23
C PRO A 642 51.09 -27.30 49.12
N THR A 643 52.22 -26.88 48.53
CA THR A 643 53.37 -26.31 49.26
C THR A 643 53.25 -24.80 49.52
N MET A 644 52.30 -24.08 48.90
CA MET A 644 52.14 -22.62 49.09
C MET A 644 51.07 -22.22 50.12
N ARG A 645 50.39 -23.17 50.79
CA ARG A 645 49.36 -22.87 51.79
C ARG A 645 49.87 -22.21 53.09
N PRO A 646 51.06 -22.51 53.65
CA PRO A 646 51.46 -21.86 54.91
C PRO A 646 51.99 -20.43 54.72
N ALA A 647 52.50 -20.07 53.53
CA ALA A 647 53.04 -18.74 53.28
C ALA A 647 51.94 -17.67 53.07
N LEU A 648 50.86 -18.03 52.39
CA LEU A 648 49.73 -17.11 52.16
C LEU A 648 48.91 -16.86 53.44
N LEU A 649 48.79 -17.86 54.32
CA LEU A 649 48.14 -17.67 55.62
C LEU A 649 48.95 -16.74 56.54
N ALA A 650 50.28 -16.86 56.52
CA ALA A 650 51.17 -15.99 57.30
C ALA A 650 51.10 -14.52 56.83
N CYS A 651 51.04 -14.26 55.52
CA CYS A 651 50.86 -12.91 54.98
C CYS A 651 49.48 -12.31 55.32
N LEU A 652 48.41 -13.11 55.30
CA LEU A 652 47.07 -12.64 55.67
C LEU A 652 46.97 -12.32 57.17
N VAL A 653 47.57 -13.15 58.04
CA VAL A 653 47.61 -12.86 59.48
C VAL A 653 48.46 -11.62 59.78
N ALA A 654 49.59 -11.42 59.08
CA ALA A 654 50.42 -10.22 59.24
C ALA A 654 49.72 -8.93 58.78
N MET A 655 48.91 -8.99 57.72
CA MET A 655 48.13 -7.83 57.28
C MET A 655 46.96 -7.51 58.23
N VAL A 656 46.33 -8.52 58.82
CA VAL A 656 45.27 -8.31 59.82
C VAL A 656 45.84 -7.76 61.13
N THR A 657 47.02 -8.21 61.59
CA THR A 657 47.65 -7.66 62.81
C THR A 657 48.17 -6.24 62.61
N ALA A 658 48.63 -5.88 61.39
CA ALA A 658 48.99 -4.50 61.05
C ALA A 658 47.78 -3.57 60.98
N ALA A 659 46.63 -4.05 60.49
CA ALA A 659 45.39 -3.30 60.47
C ALA A 659 44.82 -3.05 61.88
N MET A 660 44.99 -4.00 62.82
CA MET A 660 44.52 -3.83 64.20
C MET A 660 45.42 -2.94 65.07
N HIS A 661 46.66 -2.66 64.67
CA HIS A 661 47.51 -1.65 65.33
C HIS A 661 47.30 -0.22 64.81
N SER A 662 46.40 -0.06 63.84
CA SER A 662 46.09 1.24 63.20
C SER A 662 44.67 1.74 63.52
N ILE A 663 44.02 1.17 64.55
CA ILE A 663 42.71 1.59 65.08
C ILE A 663 42.87 2.02 66.54
#